data_AF-E1IFL6-F1
#
_entry.id   AF-E1IFL6-F1
#
_cell.length_a   1.000
_cell.length_b   1.000
_cell.length_c   1.000
_cell.angle_alpha   90.00
_cell.angle_beta   90.00
_cell.angle_gamma   90.00
#
_symmetry.space_group_name_H-M   'P 1'
#
loop_
_entity.id
_entity.type
_entity.pdbx_description
1 polymer ?
#
loop_
_entity_poly.entity_id
_entity_poly.type
_entity_poly.pdbx_seq_one_letter_code
_entity_poly.pdbx_strand_id
1 'polypeptide(L)'
;MLWQGDHDAAVEVVAQALGKNDWLALAAPEQVTDYHVGLNEAGYYIIRDRTNQVIPSLGGNLLSTDPNAAIMVVQCLAHLARYNAVRQITPPDPLAAKLEVEIIDRAHPKQTFVVGEWMNLRIKNCTHERLKISIFDLQPDWGITQILAGAEFAAGEEQILPLQISLPADYATGVDVLKVFATLDATRLDWIEQPALDESLLHPSTCSLQLFFEDLMASLRQSALPTTFSWTTEQVELQITQTPQAPQSIWSSSSSHLDTRLVFNGIDGDTGRYALPPMRITDFMSIIHGKPLLDSLTELSAHTQLSGSAMRGLKEGVNPCDLAASGWGIIFPTYPRTDPNWEKKEREIAMIREALQPLLQLRDHQTQGRFSAWVQGRGKEFRIGVDTKRRYLERHGAGPGPVDPNKVPYYLLIVGSLSDIPYNFQSQLDVQYAVGRIHFPTLEAYANYATNVVDVEVGGMYRPRRTTFFGVANNDDTLTRRSASDLILPLADYFCVERPNWQIQKLRPDQATKATLTHLLGGAQTPAVLFTASHGMQFPQGSPRQLTHQGALLCQDWPGPYEWRDSIPQDFYFAGDDLASGADLRGLIAFFFACYGAGTPQFSGFHTKEMLAAQPFLSHLPISMLGRPHGALAVVSHVDRAWSYSFHWGSAGAQRVVFESMLMRLLDGHPLGSALEFFNQRYAELSTMLHDALEAVHNGQPYDPFDLAGIWTANNDARGYALIGDPAVTVGR
;
A
#
# COMPACT_ATOMS: atom_id res chain seq x y z
N MET A 1 -10.63 -11.39 -38.89
CA MET A 1 -10.91 -12.52 -37.98
C MET A 1 -12.41 -12.75 -38.03
N LEU A 2 -12.87 -13.96 -38.35
CA LEU A 2 -14.20 -14.22 -38.92
C LEU A 2 -15.00 -15.21 -38.03
N TRP A 3 -16.28 -14.91 -37.73
CA TRP A 3 -17.22 -15.63 -36.82
C TRP A 3 -18.46 -16.24 -37.52
N GLN A 4 -18.96 -17.42 -37.13
CA GLN A 4 -20.24 -17.96 -37.62
C GLN A 4 -21.14 -18.39 -36.45
N GLY A 5 -22.35 -17.84 -36.38
CA GLY A 5 -23.36 -18.19 -35.36
C GLY A 5 -24.42 -19.16 -35.90
N ASP A 6 -24.79 -20.16 -35.10
CA ASP A 6 -25.97 -20.98 -35.35
C ASP A 6 -27.24 -20.16 -35.12
N HIS A 7 -28.30 -20.42 -35.90
CA HIS A 7 -29.56 -19.65 -35.95
C HIS A 7 -30.39 -19.70 -34.65
N ASP A 8 -29.88 -19.09 -33.58
CA ASP A 8 -30.55 -18.91 -32.29
C ASP A 8 -30.57 -17.41 -31.93
N ALA A 9 -31.71 -16.91 -31.42
CA ALA A 9 -31.94 -15.50 -31.17
C ALA A 9 -30.92 -14.90 -30.19
N ALA A 10 -30.39 -15.70 -29.25
CA ALA A 10 -29.35 -15.29 -28.31
C ALA A 10 -27.99 -15.04 -29.01
N VAL A 11 -27.64 -15.85 -30.01
CA VAL A 11 -26.39 -15.70 -30.77
C VAL A 11 -26.45 -14.46 -31.68
N GLU A 12 -27.63 -14.10 -32.16
CA GLU A 12 -27.86 -12.87 -32.93
C GLU A 12 -27.62 -11.60 -32.09
N VAL A 13 -27.93 -11.63 -30.79
CA VAL A 13 -27.63 -10.51 -29.86
C VAL A 13 -26.12 -10.29 -29.72
N VAL A 14 -25.31 -11.36 -29.74
CA VAL A 14 -23.84 -11.25 -29.73
C VAL A 14 -23.32 -10.60 -31.03
N ALA A 15 -23.89 -10.99 -32.19
CA ALA A 15 -23.56 -10.34 -33.46
C ALA A 15 -23.92 -8.85 -33.49
N GLN A 16 -25.04 -8.47 -32.87
CA GLN A 16 -25.43 -7.06 -32.73
C GLN A 16 -24.50 -6.30 -31.77
N ALA A 17 -24.09 -6.94 -30.67
CA ALA A 17 -23.17 -6.37 -29.69
C ALA A 17 -21.74 -6.17 -30.23
N LEU A 18 -21.38 -6.87 -31.32
CA LEU A 18 -20.07 -6.72 -31.97
C LEU A 18 -19.81 -5.26 -32.42
N GLY A 19 -20.82 -4.59 -32.97
CA GLY A 19 -20.70 -3.20 -33.44
C GLY A 19 -19.51 -2.98 -34.39
N LYS A 20 -18.91 -1.78 -34.34
CA LYS A 20 -17.57 -1.55 -34.93
C LYS A 20 -16.53 -2.05 -33.94
N ASN A 21 -16.13 -3.31 -34.06
CA ASN A 21 -15.02 -3.88 -33.31
C ASN A 21 -13.78 -3.91 -34.20
N ASP A 22 -12.66 -3.45 -33.68
CA ASP A 22 -11.42 -3.56 -34.42
C ASP A 22 -10.98 -5.03 -34.48
N TRP A 23 -10.98 -5.79 -33.39
CA TRP A 23 -10.39 -7.14 -33.33
C TRP A 23 -11.20 -8.26 -33.99
N LEU A 24 -12.49 -8.05 -34.23
CA LEU A 24 -13.42 -9.10 -34.60
C LEU A 24 -14.30 -8.70 -35.79
N ALA A 25 -14.60 -9.65 -36.67
CA ALA A 25 -15.58 -9.49 -37.75
C ALA A 25 -16.44 -10.76 -37.89
N LEU A 26 -17.67 -10.61 -38.39
CA LEU A 26 -18.53 -11.74 -38.72
C LEU A 26 -18.02 -12.43 -40.00
N ALA A 27 -17.96 -13.75 -39.99
CA ALA A 27 -17.61 -14.58 -41.14
C ALA A 27 -18.75 -14.62 -42.15
N ALA A 28 -18.37 -14.66 -43.42
CA ALA A 28 -19.26 -15.15 -44.45
C ALA A 28 -19.47 -16.68 -44.27
N PRO A 29 -20.61 -17.25 -44.70
CA PRO A 29 -20.97 -18.66 -44.46
C PRO A 29 -19.97 -19.72 -44.98
N GLU A 30 -19.07 -19.33 -45.89
CA GLU A 30 -18.09 -20.23 -46.54
C GLU A 30 -16.65 -20.00 -46.04
N GLN A 31 -16.45 -19.10 -45.07
CA GLN A 31 -15.13 -18.69 -44.63
C GLN A 31 -14.70 -19.44 -43.36
N VAL A 32 -13.43 -19.86 -43.31
CA VAL A 32 -12.87 -20.51 -42.13
C VAL A 32 -12.85 -19.53 -40.96
N THR A 33 -13.47 -19.93 -39.86
CA THR A 33 -13.67 -19.15 -38.64
C THR A 33 -12.63 -19.49 -37.58
N ASP A 34 -12.14 -18.48 -36.88
CA ASP A 34 -11.17 -18.66 -35.78
C ASP A 34 -11.86 -19.09 -34.48
N TYR A 35 -13.11 -18.64 -34.28
CA TYR A 35 -13.95 -18.95 -33.13
C TYR A 35 -15.42 -19.13 -33.52
N HIS A 36 -16.11 -20.05 -32.83
CA HIS A 36 -17.54 -20.27 -32.92
C HIS A 36 -18.20 -19.96 -31.58
N VAL A 37 -19.31 -19.22 -31.60
CA VAL A 37 -20.11 -18.95 -30.40
C VAL A 37 -21.42 -19.70 -30.50
N GLY A 38 -21.81 -20.38 -29.43
CA GLY A 38 -23.12 -21.01 -29.33
C GLY A 38 -23.62 -21.03 -27.89
N LEU A 39 -24.72 -21.74 -27.67
CA LEU A 39 -25.24 -22.04 -26.34
C LEU A 39 -25.06 -23.53 -26.01
N ASN A 40 -24.88 -23.84 -24.72
CA ASN A 40 -25.02 -25.20 -24.21
C ASN A 40 -26.50 -25.53 -23.88
N GLU A 41 -26.79 -26.79 -23.55
CA GLU A 41 -28.16 -27.26 -23.21
C GLU A 41 -28.79 -26.53 -22.01
N ALA A 42 -27.98 -25.90 -21.16
CA ALA A 42 -28.42 -25.14 -20.00
C ALA A 42 -28.56 -23.63 -20.28
N GLY A 43 -28.38 -23.20 -21.53
CA GLY A 43 -28.59 -21.81 -21.97
C GLY A 43 -27.42 -20.86 -21.70
N TYR A 44 -26.23 -21.38 -21.43
CA TYR A 44 -25.01 -20.58 -21.26
C TYR A 44 -24.22 -20.44 -22.56
N TYR A 45 -23.59 -19.28 -22.76
CA TYR A 45 -22.68 -19.07 -23.88
C TYR A 45 -21.45 -19.97 -23.77
N ILE A 46 -21.05 -20.52 -24.92
CA ILE A 46 -19.83 -21.29 -25.09
C ILE A 46 -19.07 -20.76 -26.30
N ILE A 47 -17.77 -20.57 -26.13
CA ILE A 47 -16.85 -20.25 -27.23
C ILE A 47 -16.09 -21.51 -27.57
N ARG A 48 -16.06 -21.86 -28.86
CA ARG A 48 -15.23 -22.94 -29.40
C ARG A 48 -14.16 -22.35 -30.30
N ASP A 49 -12.99 -22.97 -30.30
CA ASP A 49 -11.91 -22.61 -31.22
C ASP A 49 -12.18 -23.17 -32.64
N ARG A 50 -11.26 -22.90 -33.58
CA ARG A 50 -11.28 -23.43 -34.96
C ARG A 50 -11.28 -24.96 -35.06
N THR A 51 -10.91 -25.67 -34.00
CA THR A 51 -10.94 -27.14 -33.94
C THR A 51 -12.24 -27.68 -33.34
N ASN A 52 -13.18 -26.77 -33.08
CA ASN A 52 -14.46 -27.03 -32.44
C ASN A 52 -14.34 -27.52 -30.98
N GLN A 53 -13.20 -27.25 -30.32
CA GLN A 53 -13.03 -27.50 -28.89
C GLN A 53 -13.51 -26.30 -28.09
N VAL A 54 -14.22 -26.56 -27.00
CA VAL A 54 -14.70 -25.52 -26.08
C VAL A 54 -13.49 -24.91 -25.36
N ILE A 55 -13.38 -23.59 -25.42
CA ILE A 55 -12.36 -22.84 -24.68
C ILE A 55 -12.81 -22.77 -23.21
N PRO A 56 -12.03 -23.31 -22.25
CA PRO A 56 -12.34 -23.20 -20.83
C PRO A 56 -12.22 -21.74 -20.36
N SER A 57 -12.92 -21.39 -19.28
CA SER A 57 -12.88 -20.07 -18.61
C SER A 57 -13.47 -18.89 -19.41
N LEU A 58 -14.77 -18.63 -19.19
CA LEU A 58 -15.50 -17.44 -19.67
C LEU A 58 -15.83 -16.46 -18.52
N GLY A 59 -15.03 -16.41 -17.45
CA GLY A 59 -15.32 -15.52 -16.32
C GLY A 59 -16.65 -15.82 -15.63
N GLY A 60 -17.01 -17.10 -15.51
CA GLY A 60 -18.30 -17.56 -14.97
C GLY A 60 -19.28 -17.99 -16.05
N ASN A 61 -20.25 -18.83 -15.68
CA ASN A 61 -21.24 -19.34 -16.61
C ASN A 61 -22.15 -18.19 -17.12
N LEU A 62 -21.83 -17.61 -18.28
CA LEU A 62 -22.56 -16.49 -18.89
C LEU A 62 -23.91 -16.95 -19.44
N LEU A 63 -24.97 -16.75 -18.67
CA LEU A 63 -26.33 -17.16 -19.05
C LEU A 63 -26.86 -16.23 -20.15
N SER A 64 -27.45 -16.78 -21.21
CA SER A 64 -27.98 -16.01 -22.34
C SER A 64 -29.05 -14.97 -21.98
N THR A 65 -29.68 -15.11 -20.81
CA THR A 65 -30.68 -14.16 -20.29
C THR A 65 -30.06 -12.96 -19.57
N ASP A 66 -28.76 -12.96 -19.29
CA ASP A 66 -28.09 -11.81 -18.68
C ASP A 66 -27.93 -10.70 -19.74
N PRO A 67 -28.43 -9.47 -19.47
CA PRO A 67 -28.36 -8.36 -20.41
C PRO A 67 -26.93 -7.96 -20.81
N ASN A 68 -25.90 -8.28 -20.00
CA ASN A 68 -24.52 -7.97 -20.30
C ASN A 68 -23.73 -9.14 -20.92
N ALA A 69 -24.29 -10.36 -20.94
CA ALA A 69 -23.55 -11.55 -21.38
C ALA A 69 -23.05 -11.43 -22.81
N ALA A 70 -23.84 -10.85 -23.73
CA ALA A 70 -23.42 -10.68 -25.12
C ALA A 70 -22.20 -9.73 -25.26
N ILE A 71 -22.14 -8.67 -24.46
CA ILE A 71 -21.01 -7.73 -24.44
C ILE A 71 -19.77 -8.42 -23.87
N MET A 72 -19.92 -9.19 -22.79
CA MET A 72 -18.83 -9.95 -22.19
C MET A 72 -18.28 -11.01 -23.14
N VAL A 73 -19.13 -11.70 -23.92
CA VAL A 73 -18.71 -12.64 -24.96
C VAL A 73 -17.86 -11.93 -26.04
N VAL A 74 -18.26 -10.73 -26.48
CA VAL A 74 -17.47 -9.94 -27.44
C VAL A 74 -16.11 -9.53 -26.83
N GLN A 75 -16.07 -9.14 -25.56
CA GLN A 75 -14.82 -8.83 -24.85
C GLN A 75 -13.89 -10.05 -24.74
N CYS A 76 -14.44 -11.23 -24.43
CA CYS A 76 -13.68 -12.48 -24.41
C CYS A 76 -13.05 -12.78 -25.76
N LEU A 77 -13.85 -12.69 -26.83
CA LEU A 77 -13.36 -12.91 -28.20
C LEU A 77 -12.25 -11.92 -28.57
N ALA A 78 -12.37 -10.65 -28.18
CA ALA A 78 -11.36 -9.62 -28.47
C ALA A 78 -10.07 -9.86 -27.68
N HIS A 79 -10.16 -10.38 -26.45
CA HIS A 79 -9.02 -10.79 -25.62
C HIS A 79 -8.28 -11.98 -26.24
N LEU A 80 -9.02 -13.00 -26.65
CA LEU A 80 -8.48 -14.18 -27.33
C LEU A 80 -7.82 -13.82 -28.67
N ALA A 81 -8.44 -12.92 -29.44
CA ALA A 81 -7.89 -12.39 -30.68
C ALA A 81 -6.56 -11.65 -30.46
N ARG A 82 -6.46 -10.83 -29.42
CA ARG A 82 -5.22 -10.13 -29.03
C ARG A 82 -4.10 -11.10 -28.66
N TYR A 83 -4.41 -12.07 -27.81
CA TYR A 83 -3.45 -13.09 -27.39
C TYR A 83 -2.88 -13.85 -28.60
N ASN A 84 -3.74 -14.29 -29.51
CA ASN A 84 -3.30 -14.99 -30.71
C ASN A 84 -2.55 -14.10 -31.70
N ALA A 85 -2.90 -12.81 -31.79
CA ALA A 85 -2.15 -11.86 -32.60
C ALA A 85 -0.70 -11.78 -32.11
N VAL A 86 -0.46 -11.63 -30.79
CA VAL A 86 0.90 -11.63 -30.19
C VAL A 86 1.65 -12.93 -30.48
N ARG A 87 0.99 -14.08 -30.28
CA ARG A 87 1.58 -15.40 -30.54
C ARG A 87 2.06 -15.53 -31.99
N GLN A 88 1.27 -15.01 -32.95
CA GLN A 88 1.51 -15.13 -34.39
C GLN A 88 2.40 -14.02 -34.98
N ILE A 89 2.87 -13.06 -34.18
CA ILE A 89 3.80 -12.03 -34.65
C ILE A 89 5.04 -12.70 -35.26
N THR A 90 5.33 -12.34 -36.51
CA THR A 90 6.50 -12.79 -37.28
C THR A 90 7.20 -11.57 -37.91
N PRO A 91 8.54 -11.55 -37.96
CA PRO A 91 9.28 -10.37 -38.40
C PRO A 91 9.28 -10.21 -39.94
N PRO A 92 9.25 -8.96 -40.45
CA PRO A 92 9.23 -8.67 -41.89
C PRO A 92 10.62 -8.65 -42.57
N ASP A 93 11.62 -9.37 -42.03
CA ASP A 93 12.88 -9.74 -42.71
C ASP A 93 13.96 -8.63 -42.91
N PRO A 94 14.75 -8.35 -41.85
CA PRO A 94 16.23 -8.33 -42.00
C PRO A 94 17.04 -9.00 -40.86
N LEU A 95 16.38 -9.34 -39.74
CA LEU A 95 16.98 -9.98 -38.55
C LEU A 95 16.49 -11.43 -38.34
N ALA A 96 15.79 -11.99 -39.31
CA ALA A 96 15.33 -13.38 -39.27
C ALA A 96 16.51 -14.35 -39.12
N ALA A 97 16.38 -15.35 -38.24
CA ALA A 97 17.42 -16.33 -37.91
C ALA A 97 18.74 -15.77 -37.33
N LYS A 98 18.75 -14.56 -36.77
CA LYS A 98 19.91 -13.96 -36.09
C LYS A 98 19.79 -13.91 -34.56
N LEU A 99 18.75 -14.52 -34.01
CA LEU A 99 18.53 -14.74 -32.58
C LEU A 99 18.39 -16.25 -32.38
N GLU A 100 19.20 -16.85 -31.50
CA GLU A 100 19.05 -18.26 -31.09
C GLU A 100 18.42 -18.30 -29.70
N VAL A 101 17.32 -19.05 -29.54
CA VAL A 101 16.67 -19.30 -28.24
C VAL A 101 16.50 -20.79 -28.08
N GLU A 102 17.07 -21.36 -27.01
CA GLU A 102 17.08 -22.81 -26.78
C GLU A 102 16.96 -23.12 -25.29
N ILE A 103 16.29 -24.22 -24.94
CA ILE A 103 16.31 -24.77 -23.59
C ILE A 103 17.46 -25.77 -23.50
N ILE A 104 18.44 -25.51 -22.62
CA ILE A 104 19.69 -26.29 -22.60
C ILE A 104 19.70 -27.45 -21.60
N ASP A 105 18.71 -27.55 -20.71
CA ASP A 105 18.70 -28.61 -19.68
C ASP A 105 18.30 -29.99 -20.20
N ARG A 106 17.68 -30.08 -21.38
CA ARG A 106 17.19 -31.35 -21.93
C ARG A 106 17.35 -31.40 -23.45
N ALA A 107 17.73 -32.57 -23.97
CA ALA A 107 18.11 -32.77 -25.38
C ALA A 107 16.95 -32.66 -26.41
N HIS A 108 15.70 -32.42 -25.98
CA HIS A 108 14.54 -32.38 -26.86
C HIS A 108 13.53 -31.27 -26.48
N PRO A 109 13.07 -30.45 -27.45
CA PRO A 109 12.18 -29.28 -27.22
C PRO A 109 10.70 -29.63 -26.94
N LYS A 110 10.34 -30.91 -26.83
CA LYS A 110 8.94 -31.37 -26.60
C LYS A 110 8.81 -32.23 -25.34
N GLN A 111 9.55 -31.93 -24.29
CA GLN A 111 9.44 -32.65 -23.03
C GLN A 111 8.57 -31.90 -22.03
N THR A 112 7.79 -32.66 -21.26
CA THR A 112 6.92 -32.14 -20.21
C THR A 112 7.74 -31.75 -18.99
N PHE A 113 7.59 -30.51 -18.56
CA PHE A 113 8.11 -29.96 -17.31
C PHE A 113 7.08 -30.17 -16.19
N VAL A 114 7.59 -30.33 -14.98
CA VAL A 114 6.74 -30.37 -13.78
C VAL A 114 6.75 -28.99 -13.13
N VAL A 115 5.58 -28.53 -12.67
CA VAL A 115 5.48 -27.25 -11.94
C VAL A 115 6.50 -27.21 -10.79
N GLY A 116 7.25 -26.11 -10.71
CA GLY A 116 8.32 -25.90 -9.73
C GLY A 116 9.72 -26.36 -10.18
N GLU A 117 9.84 -27.11 -11.28
CA GLU A 117 11.14 -27.37 -11.92
C GLU A 117 11.79 -26.07 -12.38
N TRP A 118 13.12 -26.02 -12.34
CA TRP A 118 13.89 -24.93 -12.95
C TRP A 118 14.32 -25.33 -14.35
N MET A 119 14.29 -24.37 -15.27
CA MET A 119 14.86 -24.50 -16.60
C MET A 119 15.80 -23.33 -16.91
N ASN A 120 16.70 -23.55 -17.85
CA ASN A 120 17.70 -22.63 -18.32
C ASN A 120 17.40 -22.32 -19.79
N LEU A 121 16.94 -21.10 -20.05
CA LEU A 121 16.73 -20.59 -21.38
C LEU A 121 18.02 -19.90 -21.85
N ARG A 122 18.66 -20.49 -22.86
CA ARG A 122 19.82 -19.90 -23.54
C ARG A 122 19.32 -18.95 -24.62
N ILE A 123 19.81 -17.72 -24.60
CA ILE A 123 19.54 -16.70 -25.61
C ILE A 123 20.88 -16.20 -26.14
N LYS A 124 21.05 -16.25 -27.46
CA LYS A 124 22.27 -15.78 -28.12
C LYS A 124 21.96 -14.81 -29.25
N ASN A 125 22.65 -13.68 -29.21
CA ASN A 125 22.65 -12.69 -30.29
C ASN A 125 23.64 -13.15 -31.38
N CYS A 126 23.14 -13.63 -32.51
CA CYS A 126 23.95 -14.05 -33.66
C CYS A 126 24.20 -12.92 -34.67
N THR A 127 23.88 -11.67 -34.33
CA THR A 127 24.15 -10.50 -35.16
C THR A 127 25.53 -9.88 -34.84
N HIS A 128 25.96 -8.95 -35.71
CA HIS A 128 27.11 -8.08 -35.45
C HIS A 128 26.73 -6.77 -34.74
N GLU A 129 25.46 -6.61 -34.38
CA GLU A 129 24.90 -5.42 -33.75
C GLU A 129 24.46 -5.72 -32.32
N ARG A 130 24.27 -4.68 -31.50
CA ARG A 130 23.72 -4.85 -30.16
C ARG A 130 22.19 -4.98 -30.27
N LEU A 131 21.62 -5.98 -29.60
CA LEU A 131 20.18 -6.20 -29.53
C LEU A 131 19.65 -5.87 -28.15
N LYS A 132 18.44 -5.34 -28.07
CA LYS A 132 17.62 -5.26 -26.86
C LYS A 132 16.60 -6.38 -26.88
N ILE A 133 16.66 -7.25 -25.87
CA ILE A 133 15.87 -8.47 -25.79
C ILE A 133 14.80 -8.35 -24.70
N SER A 134 13.56 -8.63 -25.07
CA SER A 134 12.42 -8.74 -24.17
C SER A 134 11.80 -10.13 -24.28
N ILE A 135 11.36 -10.71 -23.16
CA ILE A 135 10.79 -12.05 -23.10
C ILE A 135 9.39 -11.94 -22.50
N PHE A 136 8.41 -12.53 -23.17
CA PHE A 136 7.02 -12.62 -22.71
C PHE A 136 6.62 -14.08 -22.54
N ASP A 137 5.92 -14.37 -21.45
CA ASP A 137 5.30 -15.65 -21.18
C ASP A 137 3.82 -15.59 -21.57
N LEU A 138 3.44 -16.43 -22.53
CA LEU A 138 2.05 -16.59 -22.96
C LEU A 138 1.50 -17.83 -22.28
N GLN A 139 0.61 -17.61 -21.31
CA GLN A 139 0.14 -18.59 -20.34
C GLN A 139 -1.17 -19.29 -20.79
N PRO A 140 -1.48 -20.51 -20.30
CA PRO A 140 -2.65 -21.27 -20.74
C PRO A 140 -4.00 -20.68 -20.31
N ASP A 141 -4.01 -19.73 -19.37
CA ASP A 141 -5.17 -18.93 -18.96
C ASP A 141 -5.38 -17.67 -19.84
N TRP A 142 -4.65 -17.58 -20.95
CA TRP A 142 -4.67 -16.47 -21.91
C TRP A 142 -4.14 -15.14 -21.37
N GLY A 143 -3.33 -15.19 -20.31
CA GLY A 143 -2.50 -14.08 -19.83
C GLY A 143 -1.18 -13.96 -20.60
N ILE A 144 -0.64 -12.74 -20.63
CA ILE A 144 0.70 -12.45 -21.18
C ILE A 144 1.48 -11.63 -20.15
N THR A 145 2.58 -12.17 -19.64
CA THR A 145 3.42 -11.49 -18.64
C THR A 145 4.83 -11.26 -19.18
N GLN A 146 5.44 -10.11 -18.85
CA GLN A 146 6.81 -9.83 -19.25
C GLN A 146 7.80 -10.42 -18.23
N ILE A 147 8.62 -11.38 -18.67
CA ILE A 147 9.69 -11.98 -17.86
C ILE A 147 10.93 -11.10 -17.85
N LEU A 148 11.30 -10.55 -19.01
CA LEU A 148 12.50 -9.73 -19.20
C LEU A 148 12.19 -8.50 -20.06
N ALA A 149 12.61 -7.33 -19.61
CA ALA A 149 12.31 -6.05 -20.24
C ALA A 149 13.56 -5.40 -20.85
N GLY A 150 13.77 -5.57 -22.16
CA GLY A 150 14.72 -4.77 -22.94
C GLY A 150 16.20 -4.89 -22.54
N ALA A 151 16.64 -6.06 -22.09
CA ALA A 151 18.03 -6.31 -21.70
C ALA A 151 18.98 -6.19 -22.90
N GLU A 152 20.14 -5.58 -22.72
CA GLU A 152 21.12 -5.37 -23.80
C GLU A 152 22.04 -6.59 -23.98
N PHE A 153 22.11 -7.09 -25.22
CA PHE A 153 22.97 -8.20 -25.63
C PHE A 153 23.92 -7.70 -26.72
N ALA A 154 25.22 -7.70 -26.42
CA ALA A 154 26.27 -7.38 -27.40
C ALA A 154 26.30 -8.40 -28.54
N ALA A 155 26.97 -8.03 -29.63
CA ALA A 155 27.15 -8.91 -30.79
C ALA A 155 27.86 -10.21 -30.40
N GLY A 156 27.25 -11.35 -30.71
CA GLY A 156 27.77 -12.68 -30.33
C GLY A 156 27.56 -13.06 -28.86
N GLU A 157 26.97 -12.19 -28.04
CA GLU A 157 26.73 -12.46 -26.62
C GLU A 157 25.68 -13.56 -26.42
N GLU A 158 25.96 -14.43 -25.45
CA GLU A 158 25.10 -15.51 -25.02
C GLU A 158 24.83 -15.38 -23.52
N GLN A 159 23.56 -15.47 -23.14
CA GLN A 159 23.16 -15.50 -21.73
C GLN A 159 22.26 -16.70 -21.47
N ILE A 160 22.35 -17.22 -20.24
CA ILE A 160 21.51 -18.30 -19.74
C ILE A 160 20.61 -17.71 -18.66
N LEU A 161 19.31 -17.76 -18.88
CA LEU A 161 18.30 -17.25 -17.97
C LEU A 161 17.63 -18.43 -17.23
N PRO A 162 17.85 -18.58 -15.91
CA PRO A 162 17.12 -19.56 -15.12
C PRO A 162 15.68 -19.11 -14.89
N LEU A 163 14.72 -19.90 -15.32
CA LEU A 163 13.27 -19.68 -15.18
C LEU A 163 12.67 -20.82 -14.37
N GLN A 164 11.80 -20.50 -13.42
CA GLN A 164 11.04 -21.51 -12.68
C GLN A 164 9.71 -21.77 -13.39
N ILE A 165 9.42 -23.04 -13.67
CA ILE A 165 8.20 -23.47 -14.34
C ILE A 165 7.01 -23.26 -13.41
N SER A 166 5.98 -22.59 -13.92
CA SER A 166 4.74 -22.36 -13.20
C SER A 166 3.55 -22.74 -14.07
N LEU A 167 2.39 -22.90 -13.45
CA LEU A 167 1.14 -23.12 -14.14
C LEU A 167 0.05 -22.44 -13.32
N PRO A 168 -0.96 -21.80 -13.93
CA PRO A 168 -2.07 -21.23 -13.17
C PRO A 168 -2.74 -22.27 -12.27
N ALA A 169 -3.22 -21.86 -11.10
CA ALA A 169 -3.61 -22.76 -10.00
C ALA A 169 -4.65 -23.82 -10.40
N ASP A 170 -5.53 -23.49 -11.34
CA ASP A 170 -6.64 -24.36 -11.78
C ASP A 170 -6.29 -25.29 -12.95
N TYR A 171 -5.05 -25.26 -13.44
CA TYR A 171 -4.62 -26.06 -14.58
C TYR A 171 -3.80 -27.27 -14.11
N ALA A 172 -4.25 -28.48 -14.45
CA ALA A 172 -3.50 -29.72 -14.20
C ALA A 172 -2.40 -29.95 -15.25
N THR A 173 -2.60 -29.44 -16.47
CA THR A 173 -1.62 -29.43 -17.56
C THR A 173 -1.83 -28.17 -18.38
N GLY A 174 -0.77 -27.59 -18.93
CA GLY A 174 -0.88 -26.48 -19.87
C GLY A 174 0.35 -26.35 -20.75
N VAL A 175 0.30 -25.38 -21.67
CA VAL A 175 1.41 -25.06 -22.56
C VAL A 175 1.71 -23.58 -22.43
N ASP A 176 2.89 -23.25 -21.91
CA ASP A 176 3.41 -21.89 -21.92
C ASP A 176 4.19 -21.67 -23.23
N VAL A 177 4.08 -20.47 -23.79
CA VAL A 177 4.86 -20.07 -24.97
C VAL A 177 5.73 -18.87 -24.60
N LEU A 178 7.03 -19.11 -24.48
CA LEU A 178 8.00 -18.04 -24.26
C LEU A 178 8.28 -17.35 -25.60
N LYS A 179 7.80 -16.11 -25.76
CA LYS A 179 8.01 -15.29 -26.96
C LYS A 179 9.12 -14.27 -26.69
N VAL A 180 10.21 -14.36 -27.43
CA VAL A 180 11.38 -13.49 -27.29
C VAL A 180 11.40 -12.49 -28.43
N PHE A 181 11.44 -11.20 -28.11
CA PHE A 181 11.57 -10.09 -29.04
C PHE A 181 12.98 -9.51 -28.97
N ALA A 182 13.61 -9.29 -30.11
CA ALA A 182 14.87 -8.57 -30.20
C ALA A 182 14.74 -7.36 -31.13
N THR A 183 15.21 -6.21 -30.66
CA THR A 183 15.11 -4.91 -31.34
C THR A 183 16.46 -4.20 -31.34
N LEU A 184 16.74 -3.35 -32.33
CA LEU A 184 17.96 -2.51 -32.36
C LEU A 184 17.85 -1.29 -31.44
N ASP A 185 16.66 -0.69 -31.35
CA ASP A 185 16.39 0.53 -30.58
C ASP A 185 15.58 0.24 -29.31
N ALA A 186 15.57 1.19 -28.37
CA ALA A 186 14.78 1.14 -27.14
C ALA A 186 13.27 1.21 -27.45
N THR A 187 12.70 0.11 -27.90
CA THR A 187 11.29 -0.03 -28.19
C THR A 187 10.56 -0.46 -26.93
N ARG A 188 9.59 0.33 -26.50
CA ARG A 188 8.69 -0.05 -25.42
C ARG A 188 7.73 -1.13 -25.89
N LEU A 189 7.74 -2.28 -25.21
CA LEU A 189 6.94 -3.46 -25.52
C LEU A 189 6.00 -3.85 -24.37
N ASP A 190 5.88 -3.00 -23.34
CA ASP A 190 5.01 -3.19 -22.18
C ASP A 190 3.52 -3.25 -22.55
N TRP A 191 3.17 -2.75 -23.74
CA TRP A 191 1.82 -2.83 -24.30
C TRP A 191 1.40 -4.25 -24.73
N ILE A 192 2.33 -5.22 -24.75
CA ILE A 192 2.05 -6.64 -25.05
C ILE A 192 1.46 -7.36 -23.83
N GLU A 193 1.71 -6.87 -22.62
CA GLU A 193 1.20 -7.49 -21.40
C GLU A 193 -0.32 -7.44 -21.34
N GLN A 194 -0.92 -8.54 -20.88
CA GLN A 194 -2.35 -8.70 -20.78
C GLN A 194 -2.68 -9.57 -19.57
N PRO A 195 -3.66 -9.20 -18.71
CA PRO A 195 -4.09 -10.06 -17.62
C PRO A 195 -4.70 -11.38 -18.14
N ALA A 196 -4.91 -12.35 -17.25
CA ALA A 196 -5.63 -13.57 -17.59
C ALA A 196 -7.06 -13.26 -18.09
N LEU A 197 -7.63 -14.15 -18.91
CA LEU A 197 -8.96 -13.93 -19.51
C LEU A 197 -10.04 -13.70 -18.44
N ASP A 198 -10.03 -14.48 -17.35
CA ASP A 198 -11.01 -14.36 -16.28
C ASP A 198 -10.87 -13.05 -15.48
N GLU A 199 -9.64 -12.57 -15.26
CA GLU A 199 -9.36 -11.29 -14.57
C GLU A 199 -9.80 -10.09 -15.41
N SER A 200 -9.60 -10.15 -16.75
CA SER A 200 -10.02 -9.09 -17.66
C SER A 200 -11.53 -8.88 -17.68
N LEU A 201 -12.32 -9.90 -17.37
CA LEU A 201 -13.79 -9.85 -17.39
C LEU A 201 -14.39 -9.30 -16.08
N LEU A 202 -13.68 -9.45 -14.96
CA LEU A 202 -14.06 -8.90 -13.66
C LEU A 202 -13.85 -7.38 -13.58
N HIS A 203 -12.95 -6.85 -14.40
CA HIS A 203 -12.61 -5.42 -14.45
C HIS A 203 -12.68 -4.88 -15.88
N PRO A 204 -13.89 -4.70 -16.47
CA PRO A 204 -14.05 -4.12 -17.79
C PRO A 204 -13.52 -2.68 -17.79
N SER A 205 -12.30 -2.52 -18.29
CA SER A 205 -11.59 -1.25 -18.32
C SER A 205 -12.28 -0.29 -19.29
N THR A 206 -12.72 0.87 -18.82
CA THR A 206 -13.23 1.98 -19.67
C THR A 206 -12.22 3.13 -19.70
N CYS A 207 -10.93 2.79 -19.75
CA CYS A 207 -9.85 3.77 -19.69
C CYS A 207 -9.60 4.40 -21.08
N SER A 208 -9.38 5.72 -21.13
CA SER A 208 -9.02 6.49 -22.33
C SER A 208 -7.71 6.04 -22.99
N LEU A 209 -6.89 5.24 -22.30
CA LEU A 209 -5.75 4.52 -22.86
C LEU A 209 -6.18 3.44 -23.88
N GLN A 210 -7.35 2.82 -23.72
CA GLN A 210 -7.84 1.79 -24.62
C GLN A 210 -8.25 2.37 -25.98
N LEU A 211 -8.83 3.57 -26.03
CA LEU A 211 -9.17 4.26 -27.29
C LEU A 211 -7.91 4.76 -28.02
N PHE A 212 -6.89 5.24 -27.29
CA PHE A 212 -5.58 5.57 -27.86
C PHE A 212 -4.84 4.32 -28.36
N PHE A 213 -5.00 3.20 -27.66
CA PHE A 213 -4.44 1.90 -28.00
C PHE A 213 -5.15 1.25 -29.20
N GLU A 214 -6.46 1.38 -29.31
CA GLU A 214 -7.26 0.94 -30.47
C GLU A 214 -6.88 1.74 -31.72
N ASP A 215 -6.69 3.06 -31.62
CA ASP A 215 -6.19 3.91 -32.73
C ASP A 215 -4.74 3.54 -33.15
N LEU A 216 -3.85 3.25 -32.18
CA LEU A 216 -2.46 2.87 -32.44
C LEU A 216 -2.34 1.47 -33.08
N MET A 217 -3.17 0.52 -32.63
CA MET A 217 -3.18 -0.85 -33.16
C MET A 217 -3.96 -0.95 -34.48
N ALA A 218 -4.96 -0.11 -34.71
CA ALA A 218 -5.58 0.07 -36.02
C ALA A 218 -4.56 0.57 -37.07
N SER A 219 -3.61 1.43 -36.66
CA SER A 219 -2.49 1.85 -37.50
C SER A 219 -1.48 0.72 -37.80
N LEU A 220 -1.38 -0.30 -36.95
CA LEU A 220 -0.47 -1.45 -37.12
C LEU A 220 -1.05 -2.57 -38.00
N ARG A 221 -2.31 -2.46 -38.43
CA ARG A 221 -3.01 -3.48 -39.25
C ARG A 221 -2.87 -3.33 -40.75
N GLN A 222 -2.48 -2.16 -41.24
CA GLN A 222 -2.40 -1.92 -42.68
C GLN A 222 -1.06 -2.31 -43.30
N SER A 223 -0.04 -2.57 -42.49
CA SER A 223 1.26 -3.12 -42.89
C SER A 223 2.08 -3.30 -41.63
N ALA A 224 3.04 -4.23 -41.64
CA ALA A 224 3.99 -4.56 -40.56
C ALA A 224 4.39 -3.38 -39.64
N LEU A 225 4.79 -3.71 -38.40
CA LEU A 225 5.56 -2.82 -37.50
C LEU A 225 6.41 -1.86 -38.35
N PRO A 226 6.34 -0.53 -38.12
CA PRO A 226 6.79 0.46 -39.09
C PRO A 226 8.12 0.03 -39.70
N THR A 227 8.20 -0.07 -41.03
CA THR A 227 9.35 -0.58 -41.81
C THR A 227 10.66 0.20 -41.57
N THR A 228 10.65 1.15 -40.64
CA THR A 228 11.81 1.87 -40.09
C THR A 228 12.48 1.14 -38.92
N PHE A 229 11.88 0.09 -38.34
CA PHE A 229 12.43 -0.64 -37.19
C PHE A 229 12.87 -2.05 -37.58
N SER A 230 14.15 -2.35 -37.37
CA SER A 230 14.68 -3.71 -37.49
C SER A 230 14.44 -4.47 -36.18
N TRP A 231 13.60 -5.50 -36.23
CA TRP A 231 13.32 -6.38 -35.10
C TRP A 231 13.16 -7.84 -35.56
N THR A 232 13.30 -8.79 -34.63
CA THR A 232 13.10 -10.22 -34.85
C THR A 232 12.45 -10.86 -33.63
N THR A 233 11.88 -12.06 -33.80
CA THR A 233 11.31 -12.84 -32.70
C THR A 233 11.62 -14.31 -32.83
N GLU A 234 11.84 -14.97 -31.69
CA GLU A 234 11.89 -16.43 -31.57
C GLU A 234 10.91 -16.88 -30.48
N GLN A 235 10.56 -18.17 -30.48
CA GLN A 235 9.68 -18.73 -29.47
C GLN A 235 10.02 -20.16 -29.09
N VAL A 236 9.71 -20.52 -27.84
CA VAL A 236 9.81 -21.89 -27.34
C VAL A 236 8.53 -22.26 -26.62
N GLU A 237 8.02 -23.46 -26.87
CA GLU A 237 6.82 -23.99 -26.22
C GLU A 237 7.21 -24.95 -25.09
N LEU A 238 6.54 -24.81 -23.94
CA LEU A 238 6.79 -25.58 -22.74
C LEU A 238 5.53 -26.40 -22.44
N GLN A 239 5.60 -27.73 -22.53
CA GLN A 239 4.51 -28.55 -21.99
C GLN A 239 4.71 -28.69 -20.48
N ILE A 240 3.68 -28.38 -19.69
CA ILE A 240 3.77 -28.36 -18.23
C ILE A 240 2.67 -29.26 -17.66
N THR A 241 3.03 -30.10 -16.71
CA THR A 241 2.07 -30.91 -15.95
C THR A 241 2.23 -30.65 -14.46
N GLN A 242 1.11 -30.59 -13.75
CA GLN A 242 1.07 -30.85 -12.33
C GLN A 242 1.34 -32.34 -12.09
N THR A 243 2.04 -32.67 -11.00
CA THR A 243 2.32 -34.05 -10.60
C THR A 243 1.01 -34.77 -10.27
N PRO A 244 0.79 -36.05 -10.67
CA PRO A 244 -0.43 -36.76 -10.34
C PRO A 244 -0.55 -36.96 -8.83
N GLN A 245 -1.53 -36.31 -8.19
CA GLN A 245 -1.92 -36.63 -6.82
C GLN A 245 -3.06 -37.65 -6.84
N ALA A 246 -2.85 -38.78 -6.16
CA ALA A 246 -3.89 -39.75 -5.85
C ALA A 246 -4.95 -39.11 -4.94
N PRO A 247 -6.24 -39.53 -5.02
CA PRO A 247 -7.30 -38.87 -4.25
C PRO A 247 -7.26 -39.32 -2.79
N GLN A 248 -6.61 -38.56 -1.89
CA GLN A 248 -6.76 -38.75 -0.45
C GLN A 248 -6.61 -37.46 0.38
N SER A 249 -7.66 -37.22 1.18
CA SER A 249 -7.70 -36.64 2.54
C SER A 249 -6.94 -35.33 2.82
N ILE A 250 -7.72 -34.36 3.30
CA ILE A 250 -7.43 -32.95 3.67
C ILE A 250 -6.26 -32.73 4.67
N TRP A 251 -5.46 -33.74 5.03
CA TRP A 251 -4.38 -33.57 5.98
C TRP A 251 -3.17 -34.46 5.67
N SER A 252 -2.20 -33.94 4.94
CA SER A 252 -0.77 -34.15 5.26
C SER A 252 0.10 -33.11 4.54
N SER A 253 0.95 -32.46 5.33
CA SER A 253 1.90 -31.41 4.98
C SER A 253 2.91 -31.83 3.90
N SER A 254 3.08 -31.02 2.85
CA SER A 254 4.23 -31.09 1.95
C SER A 254 5.12 -29.84 2.12
N SER A 255 6.43 -30.08 2.24
CA SER A 255 7.42 -29.17 2.82
C SER A 255 8.07 -28.18 1.84
N SER A 256 7.44 -27.85 0.70
CA SER A 256 8.05 -27.01 -0.35
C SER A 256 7.76 -25.50 -0.25
N HIS A 257 6.75 -25.08 0.51
CA HIS A 257 6.43 -23.64 0.72
C HIS A 257 7.27 -22.98 1.82
N LEU A 258 8.12 -23.74 2.52
CA LEU A 258 8.85 -23.29 3.71
C LEU A 258 10.06 -22.37 3.39
N ASP A 259 10.48 -22.30 2.11
CA ASP A 259 11.62 -21.49 1.64
C ASP A 259 11.22 -20.17 0.95
N THR A 260 9.93 -19.87 0.78
CA THR A 260 9.48 -18.57 0.26
C THR A 260 9.92 -17.45 1.19
N ARG A 261 10.62 -16.44 0.65
CA ARG A 261 11.15 -15.30 1.41
C ARG A 261 10.24 -14.09 1.30
N LEU A 262 9.83 -13.55 2.44
CA LEU A 262 9.16 -12.25 2.57
C LEU A 262 10.20 -11.13 2.40
N VAL A 263 9.88 -10.10 1.62
CA VAL A 263 10.70 -8.88 1.46
C VAL A 263 10.06 -7.76 2.27
N PHE A 264 10.86 -7.03 3.04
CA PHE A 264 10.39 -6.10 4.07
C PHE A 264 10.65 -4.63 3.66
N ASN A 265 9.79 -3.71 4.11
CA ASN A 265 9.95 -2.28 3.83
C ASN A 265 10.98 -1.61 4.77
N GLY A 266 11.57 -0.49 4.34
CA GLY A 266 12.52 0.34 5.09
C GLY A 266 13.96 0.23 4.59
N ILE A 267 14.67 1.36 4.59
CA ILE A 267 16.05 1.50 4.13
C ILE A 267 16.97 1.83 5.31
N ASP A 268 18.07 1.09 5.43
CA ASP A 268 19.10 1.35 6.41
C ASP A 268 20.04 2.45 5.88
N GLY A 269 20.08 3.57 6.57
CA GLY A 269 20.87 4.73 6.17
C GLY A 269 22.37 4.59 6.34
N ASP A 270 22.84 3.63 7.16
CA ASP A 270 24.27 3.37 7.34
C ASP A 270 24.84 2.49 6.20
N THR A 271 23.99 1.69 5.55
CA THR A 271 24.40 0.71 4.51
C THR A 271 23.80 0.94 3.13
N GLY A 272 22.72 1.74 3.00
CA GLY A 272 22.00 1.96 1.75
C GLY A 272 21.21 0.75 1.25
N ARG A 273 21.07 -0.30 2.07
CA ARG A 273 20.32 -1.52 1.75
C ARG A 273 18.96 -1.51 2.42
N TYR A 274 18.08 -2.44 2.01
CA TYR A 274 16.87 -2.72 2.78
C TYR A 274 17.25 -3.12 4.21
N ALA A 275 16.57 -2.51 5.17
CA ALA A 275 16.92 -2.63 6.58
C ALA A 275 16.61 -4.01 7.17
N LEU A 276 15.70 -4.77 6.55
CA LEU A 276 15.45 -6.16 6.86
C LEU A 276 15.78 -7.04 5.65
N PRO A 277 16.66 -8.04 5.80
CA PRO A 277 16.92 -8.98 4.73
C PRO A 277 15.69 -9.88 4.50
N PRO A 278 15.52 -10.43 3.29
CA PRO A 278 14.40 -11.34 3.03
C PRO A 278 14.42 -12.57 3.96
N MET A 279 13.29 -12.83 4.61
CA MET A 279 13.13 -13.86 5.66
C MET A 279 12.21 -14.96 5.17
N ARG A 280 12.54 -16.22 5.47
CA ARG A 280 11.64 -17.34 5.15
C ARG A 280 10.37 -17.27 5.96
N ILE A 281 9.26 -17.70 5.36
CA ILE A 281 7.96 -17.74 6.02
C ILE A 281 8.00 -18.55 7.33
N THR A 282 8.76 -19.64 7.39
CA THR A 282 8.94 -20.47 8.60
C THR A 282 9.55 -19.73 9.79
N ASP A 283 10.57 -18.92 9.52
CA ASP A 283 11.23 -18.11 10.52
C ASP A 283 10.28 -17.01 11.02
N PHE A 284 9.47 -16.45 10.10
CA PHE A 284 8.43 -15.46 10.42
C PHE A 284 7.27 -16.06 11.23
N MET A 285 6.80 -17.26 10.91
CA MET A 285 5.78 -17.97 11.69
C MET A 285 6.24 -18.27 13.11
N SER A 286 7.52 -18.59 13.31
CA SER A 286 8.10 -18.78 14.64
C SER A 286 8.02 -17.50 15.50
N ILE A 287 8.09 -16.31 14.86
CA ILE A 287 7.92 -15.01 15.52
C ILE A 287 6.44 -14.81 15.92
N ILE A 288 5.50 -15.15 15.05
CA ILE A 288 4.06 -15.02 15.31
C ILE A 288 3.63 -15.92 16.48
N HIS A 289 4.02 -17.21 16.44
CA HIS A 289 3.69 -18.18 17.49
C HIS A 289 4.37 -17.91 18.83
N GLY A 290 5.54 -17.25 18.81
CA GLY A 290 6.31 -16.92 20.02
C GLY A 290 5.77 -15.70 20.79
N LYS A 291 4.76 -15.00 20.29
CA LYS A 291 4.16 -13.84 20.98
C LYS A 291 2.92 -14.26 21.77
N PRO A 292 2.79 -13.85 23.05
CA PRO A 292 1.56 -14.09 23.80
C PRO A 292 0.38 -13.41 23.08
N LEU A 293 -0.79 -14.07 23.06
CA LEU A 293 -2.04 -13.43 22.67
C LEU A 293 -2.18 -12.16 23.50
N LEU A 294 -2.20 -11.00 22.86
CA LEU A 294 -2.43 -9.74 23.54
C LEU A 294 -3.83 -9.79 24.18
N ASP A 295 -3.92 -9.51 25.49
CA ASP A 295 -5.19 -9.37 26.24
C ASP A 295 -6.19 -8.39 25.57
N SER A 296 -5.71 -7.53 24.67
CA SER A 296 -6.54 -6.59 23.90
C SER A 296 -7.31 -7.21 22.74
N LEU A 297 -6.93 -8.40 22.26
CA LEU A 297 -7.59 -9.05 21.12
C LEU A 297 -9.00 -9.56 21.48
N THR A 298 -9.19 -10.03 22.71
CA THR A 298 -10.50 -10.43 23.25
C THR A 298 -11.45 -9.25 23.48
N GLU A 299 -10.93 -8.05 23.78
CA GLU A 299 -11.75 -6.84 23.87
C GLU A 299 -12.20 -6.41 22.46
N LEU A 300 -11.30 -6.44 21.48
CA LEU A 300 -11.56 -6.07 20.09
C LEU A 300 -12.53 -7.02 19.38
N SER A 301 -12.50 -8.33 19.68
CA SER A 301 -13.45 -9.30 19.13
C SER A 301 -14.88 -9.11 19.66
N ALA A 302 -15.04 -8.83 20.97
CA ALA A 302 -16.34 -8.49 21.55
C ALA A 302 -16.94 -7.19 20.98
N HIS A 303 -16.09 -6.24 20.54
CA HIS A 303 -16.51 -4.99 19.91
C HIS A 303 -17.06 -5.15 18.48
N THR A 304 -16.55 -6.11 17.72
CA THR A 304 -16.95 -6.35 16.32
C THR A 304 -18.27 -7.11 16.22
N GLN A 305 -18.54 -8.05 17.14
CA GLN A 305 -19.78 -8.86 17.14
C GLN A 305 -21.06 -8.07 17.50
N LEU A 306 -20.93 -6.87 18.07
CA LEU A 306 -22.07 -6.07 18.56
C LEU A 306 -22.57 -4.98 17.58
N SER A 307 -21.92 -4.76 16.43
CA SER A 307 -22.12 -3.50 15.68
C SER A 307 -22.60 -3.68 14.24
N GLY A 308 -23.93 -3.68 14.07
CA GLY A 308 -24.55 -3.28 12.80
C GLY A 308 -24.57 -1.75 12.68
N SER A 309 -23.81 -1.19 11.72
CA SER A 309 -24.07 0.09 11.05
C SER A 309 -24.12 1.41 11.87
N ALA A 310 -23.38 1.60 12.96
CA ALA A 310 -23.19 2.94 13.56
C ALA A 310 -21.70 3.21 13.84
N MET A 311 -21.22 4.44 13.59
CA MET A 311 -19.82 4.84 13.80
C MET A 311 -19.30 4.38 15.17
N ARG A 312 -18.17 3.66 15.18
CA ARG A 312 -17.62 2.96 16.36
C ARG A 312 -16.99 3.87 17.42
N GLY A 313 -16.99 5.19 17.21
CA GLY A 313 -16.43 6.20 18.11
C GLY A 313 -17.45 6.77 19.11
N LEU A 314 -17.76 8.07 18.99
CA LEU A 314 -18.70 8.79 19.85
C LEU A 314 -20.09 8.13 19.91
N LYS A 315 -20.74 8.21 21.08
CA LYS A 315 -22.15 7.84 21.21
C LYS A 315 -23.03 8.65 20.25
N GLU A 316 -24.09 8.01 19.78
CA GLU A 316 -25.05 8.61 18.85
C GLU A 316 -25.57 9.98 19.31
N GLY A 317 -25.75 10.89 18.34
CA GLY A 317 -26.22 12.25 18.61
C GLY A 317 -25.15 13.24 19.09
N VAL A 318 -23.89 12.83 19.25
CA VAL A 318 -22.77 13.74 19.55
C VAL A 318 -21.98 14.03 18.27
N ASN A 319 -21.90 15.30 17.88
CA ASN A 319 -21.12 15.71 16.72
C ASN A 319 -19.61 15.78 17.08
N PRO A 320 -18.72 15.03 16.41
CA PRO A 320 -17.27 15.12 16.63
C PRO A 320 -16.70 16.51 16.32
N CYS A 321 -17.33 17.30 15.44
CA CYS A 321 -16.85 18.66 15.12
C CYS A 321 -17.19 19.71 16.19
N ASP A 322 -17.98 19.36 17.19
CA ASP A 322 -18.36 20.24 18.30
C ASP A 322 -17.63 19.82 19.57
N LEU A 323 -16.55 20.52 19.91
CA LEU A 323 -15.74 20.27 21.11
C LEU A 323 -16.52 20.49 22.42
N ALA A 324 -17.56 21.33 22.44
CA ALA A 324 -18.38 21.52 23.63
C ALA A 324 -19.22 20.27 23.95
N ALA A 325 -19.60 19.51 22.92
CA ALA A 325 -20.34 18.26 23.05
C ALA A 325 -19.43 17.03 23.16
N SER A 326 -18.39 16.94 22.33
CA SER A 326 -17.48 15.79 22.23
C SER A 326 -16.37 15.79 23.30
N GLY A 327 -15.99 16.96 23.78
CA GLY A 327 -15.02 17.15 24.86
C GLY A 327 -13.57 16.96 24.46
N TRP A 328 -12.68 17.60 25.21
CA TRP A 328 -11.23 17.49 25.07
C TRP A 328 -10.58 17.27 26.44
N GLY A 329 -9.52 16.47 26.48
CA GLY A 329 -8.75 16.21 27.69
C GLY A 329 -7.27 16.02 27.40
N ILE A 330 -6.46 16.19 28.44
CA ILE A 330 -5.02 16.01 28.40
C ILE A 330 -4.58 14.99 29.46
N ILE A 331 -3.64 14.13 29.09
CA ILE A 331 -3.15 13.02 29.91
C ILE A 331 -1.67 13.24 30.16
N PHE A 332 -1.31 13.50 31.41
CA PHE A 332 0.08 13.56 31.88
C PHE A 332 0.46 12.26 32.57
N PRO A 333 1.74 11.84 32.54
CA PRO A 333 2.20 10.76 33.39
C PRO A 333 2.20 11.19 34.86
N THR A 334 1.95 10.24 35.75
CA THR A 334 2.30 10.34 37.15
C THR A 334 3.15 9.15 37.56
N TYR A 335 4.13 9.43 38.41
CA TYR A 335 5.17 8.48 38.78
C TYR A 335 4.87 7.89 40.17
N PRO A 336 5.21 6.62 40.42
CA PRO A 336 5.08 6.08 41.76
C PRO A 336 6.03 6.83 42.70
N ARG A 337 5.60 7.09 43.95
CA ARG A 337 6.44 7.75 44.98
C ARG A 337 7.73 6.99 45.30
N THR A 338 7.81 5.72 44.90
CA THR A 338 9.00 4.88 45.02
C THR A 338 10.04 5.16 43.93
N ASP A 339 9.72 5.93 42.88
CA ASP A 339 10.70 6.37 41.88
C ASP A 339 11.70 7.33 42.56
N PRO A 340 13.02 7.07 42.50
CA PRO A 340 14.03 7.92 43.15
C PRO A 340 14.06 9.35 42.61
N ASN A 341 13.51 9.58 41.41
CA ASN A 341 13.42 10.89 40.77
C ASN A 341 12.00 11.47 40.80
N TRP A 342 11.09 10.92 41.61
CA TRP A 342 9.68 11.29 41.65
C TRP A 342 9.46 12.81 41.78
N GLU A 343 10.09 13.47 42.75
CA GLU A 343 9.91 14.92 42.99
C GLU A 343 10.35 15.76 41.77
N LYS A 344 11.47 15.39 41.15
CA LYS A 344 11.99 16.08 39.96
C LYS A 344 11.02 15.94 38.79
N LYS A 345 10.54 14.72 38.55
CA LYS A 345 9.62 14.41 37.45
C LYS A 345 8.26 15.08 37.63
N GLU A 346 7.69 15.07 38.83
CA GLU A 346 6.44 15.79 39.12
C GLU A 346 6.59 17.31 38.94
N ARG A 347 7.73 17.88 39.35
CA ARG A 347 8.04 19.30 39.10
C ARG A 347 8.15 19.60 37.62
N GLU A 348 8.77 18.71 36.84
CA GLU A 348 8.85 18.83 35.39
C GLU A 348 7.48 18.81 34.73
N ILE A 349 6.60 17.88 35.11
CA ILE A 349 5.21 17.85 34.62
C ILE A 349 4.44 19.13 34.98
N ALA A 350 4.65 19.69 36.17
CA ALA A 350 4.06 20.97 36.54
C ALA A 350 4.53 22.12 35.63
N MET A 351 5.82 22.17 35.31
CA MET A 351 6.37 23.18 34.38
C MET A 351 5.90 22.97 32.94
N ILE A 352 5.76 21.72 32.47
CA ILE A 352 5.20 21.43 31.15
C ILE A 352 3.74 21.88 31.08
N ARG A 353 2.96 21.61 32.13
CA ARG A 353 1.56 22.06 32.25
C ARG A 353 1.46 23.59 32.20
N GLU A 354 2.38 24.29 32.86
CA GLU A 354 2.47 25.76 32.80
C GLU A 354 2.82 26.25 31.38
N ALA A 355 3.81 25.63 30.72
CA ALA A 355 4.18 25.95 29.34
C ALA A 355 3.01 25.74 28.36
N LEU A 356 2.15 24.75 28.61
CA LEU A 356 0.98 24.46 27.80
C LEU A 356 -0.25 25.34 28.10
N GLN A 357 -0.19 26.27 29.07
CA GLN A 357 -1.38 27.03 29.48
C GLN A 357 -2.15 27.70 28.34
N PRO A 358 -1.51 28.32 27.32
CA PRO A 358 -2.25 28.91 26.21
C PRO A 358 -3.17 27.91 25.51
N LEU A 359 -2.70 26.68 25.29
CA LEU A 359 -3.49 25.60 24.70
C LEU A 359 -4.60 25.14 25.64
N LEU A 360 -4.29 24.96 26.93
CA LEU A 360 -5.29 24.53 27.90
C LEU A 360 -6.43 25.55 28.04
N GLN A 361 -6.13 26.85 28.02
CA GLN A 361 -7.14 27.91 28.03
C GLN A 361 -8.00 27.90 26.78
N LEU A 362 -7.40 27.74 25.59
CA LEU A 362 -8.13 27.60 24.33
C LEU A 362 -9.12 26.44 24.39
N ARG A 363 -8.66 25.26 24.82
CA ARG A 363 -9.49 24.05 24.88
C ARG A 363 -10.54 24.13 25.99
N ASP A 364 -10.24 24.76 27.13
CA ASP A 364 -11.23 25.02 28.18
C ASP A 364 -12.37 25.91 27.67
N HIS A 365 -12.03 26.96 26.92
CA HIS A 365 -13.01 27.85 26.30
C HIS A 365 -13.86 27.13 25.24
N GLN A 366 -13.24 26.37 24.32
CA GLN A 366 -13.96 25.63 23.28
C GLN A 366 -14.84 24.51 23.85
N THR A 367 -14.45 23.92 24.98
CA THR A 367 -15.27 22.95 25.72
C THR A 367 -16.27 23.61 26.68
N GLN A 368 -16.33 24.95 26.71
CA GLN A 368 -17.22 25.75 27.55
C GLN A 368 -17.09 25.43 29.06
N GLY A 369 -15.89 25.04 29.50
CA GLY A 369 -15.59 24.67 30.89
C GLY A 369 -16.22 23.35 31.36
N ARG A 370 -17.01 22.66 30.52
CA ARG A 370 -17.66 21.38 30.87
C ARG A 370 -16.65 20.31 31.27
N PHE A 371 -15.47 20.35 30.64
CA PHE A 371 -14.43 19.35 30.80
C PHE A 371 -13.18 19.89 31.50
N SER A 372 -13.26 20.99 32.27
CA SER A 372 -12.07 21.65 32.84
C SER A 372 -11.13 20.71 33.62
N ALA A 373 -11.64 19.72 34.36
CA ALA A 373 -10.78 18.76 35.06
C ALA A 373 -9.96 17.89 34.09
N TRP A 374 -10.56 17.51 32.94
CA TRP A 374 -9.91 16.79 31.86
C TRP A 374 -8.96 17.67 31.06
N VAL A 375 -9.37 18.90 30.73
CA VAL A 375 -8.52 19.90 30.08
C VAL A 375 -7.29 20.21 30.92
N GLN A 376 -7.44 20.26 32.24
CA GLN A 376 -6.34 20.46 33.18
C GLN A 376 -5.68 19.15 33.59
N GLY A 377 -6.06 17.99 33.06
CA GLY A 377 -5.51 16.68 33.41
C GLY A 377 -5.48 16.33 34.91
N ARG A 378 -6.23 17.03 35.77
CA ARG A 378 -6.15 16.91 37.23
C ARG A 378 -6.91 15.67 37.70
N GLY A 379 -6.21 14.72 38.32
CA GLY A 379 -6.79 13.43 38.69
C GLY A 379 -7.05 12.51 37.49
N LYS A 380 -6.57 12.89 36.30
CA LYS A 380 -6.71 12.17 35.02
C LYS A 380 -5.37 11.65 34.49
N GLU A 381 -4.34 11.72 35.32
CA GLU A 381 -2.98 11.32 35.01
C GLU A 381 -2.90 9.82 34.71
N PHE A 382 -1.98 9.42 33.83
CA PHE A 382 -1.64 8.03 33.55
C PHE A 382 -0.64 7.51 34.59
N ARG A 383 -0.99 6.46 35.33
CA ARG A 383 -0.14 5.88 36.37
C ARG A 383 0.86 4.90 35.76
N ILE A 384 2.12 5.32 35.68
CA ILE A 384 3.19 4.54 35.07
C ILE A 384 3.36 3.19 35.77
N GLY A 385 3.45 2.12 34.97
CA GLY A 385 3.60 0.74 35.45
C GLY A 385 2.34 0.12 36.05
N VAL A 386 1.23 0.87 36.13
CA VAL A 386 -0.04 0.41 36.72
C VAL A 386 -1.17 0.40 35.70
N ASP A 387 -1.33 1.53 34.99
CA ASP A 387 -2.43 1.73 34.06
C ASP A 387 -2.19 0.97 32.75
N THR A 388 -3.22 0.25 32.31
CA THR A 388 -3.44 -0.19 30.93
C THR A 388 -4.64 0.61 30.38
N LYS A 389 -4.97 0.53 29.08
CA LYS A 389 -6.20 1.15 28.54
C LYS A 389 -7.41 0.82 29.43
N ARG A 390 -7.63 -0.47 29.68
CA ARG A 390 -8.76 -0.97 30.48
C ARG A 390 -8.79 -0.36 31.87
N ARG A 391 -7.70 -0.47 32.63
CA ARG A 391 -7.62 0.06 34.02
C ARG A 391 -7.77 1.58 34.06
N TYR A 392 -7.22 2.28 33.08
CA TYR A 392 -7.34 3.73 32.95
C TYR A 392 -8.81 4.14 32.73
N LEU A 393 -9.49 3.52 31.77
CA LEU A 393 -10.89 3.81 31.47
C LEU A 393 -11.83 3.41 32.62
N GLU A 394 -11.63 2.24 33.24
CA GLU A 394 -12.40 1.77 34.40
C GLU A 394 -12.32 2.78 35.56
N ARG A 395 -11.11 3.27 35.86
CA ARG A 395 -10.89 4.31 36.89
C ARG A 395 -11.62 5.62 36.58
N HIS A 396 -11.97 5.85 35.33
CA HIS A 396 -12.72 7.01 34.86
C HIS A 396 -14.18 6.70 34.52
N GLY A 397 -14.68 5.52 34.90
CA GLY A 397 -16.08 5.13 34.75
C GLY A 397 -16.50 4.76 33.31
N ALA A 398 -15.53 4.63 32.40
CA ALA A 398 -15.71 4.19 31.03
C ALA A 398 -15.37 2.70 30.89
N GLY A 399 -16.02 2.04 29.94
CA GLY A 399 -15.77 0.64 29.59
C GLY A 399 -15.93 0.44 28.08
N PRO A 400 -15.94 -0.81 27.60
CA PRO A 400 -16.19 -1.13 26.20
C PRO A 400 -17.55 -0.56 25.74
N GLY A 401 -17.55 0.13 24.59
CA GLY A 401 -18.74 0.68 23.93
C GLY A 401 -18.46 2.02 23.25
N PRO A 402 -19.49 2.69 22.71
CA PRO A 402 -19.34 4.05 22.19
C PRO A 402 -18.84 5.01 23.26
N VAL A 403 -18.05 6.01 22.88
CA VAL A 403 -17.51 7.00 23.81
C VAL A 403 -18.63 7.89 24.34
N ASP A 404 -18.73 7.97 25.66
CA ASP A 404 -19.56 8.96 26.35
C ASP A 404 -18.68 10.10 26.88
N PRO A 405 -18.67 11.28 26.21
CA PRO A 405 -17.89 12.44 26.62
C PRO A 405 -18.06 12.82 28.08
N ASN A 406 -19.24 12.59 28.66
CA ASN A 406 -19.51 12.90 30.07
C ASN A 406 -18.63 12.14 31.07
N LYS A 407 -18.09 11.00 30.66
CA LYS A 407 -17.18 10.18 31.47
C LYS A 407 -15.74 10.51 31.11
N VAL A 408 -15.40 10.33 29.84
CA VAL A 408 -14.08 10.57 29.25
C VAL A 408 -14.31 11.34 27.95
N PRO A 409 -13.67 12.50 27.74
CA PRO A 409 -13.81 13.27 26.51
C PRO A 409 -13.28 12.48 25.31
N TYR A 410 -13.84 12.75 24.12
CA TYR A 410 -13.48 12.03 22.91
C TYR A 410 -12.06 12.39 22.42
N TYR A 411 -11.69 13.66 22.47
CA TYR A 411 -10.34 14.09 22.10
C TYR A 411 -9.40 14.02 23.30
N LEU A 412 -8.30 13.26 23.17
CA LEU A 412 -7.33 13.04 24.24
C LEU A 412 -5.91 13.34 23.76
N LEU A 413 -5.26 14.32 24.37
CA LEU A 413 -3.85 14.63 24.14
C LEU A 413 -2.97 13.97 25.20
N ILE A 414 -2.11 13.05 24.79
CA ILE A 414 -1.08 12.47 25.64
C ILE A 414 0.15 13.39 25.67
N VAL A 415 0.62 13.75 26.86
CA VAL A 415 1.86 14.51 27.04
C VAL A 415 2.87 13.65 27.78
N GLY A 416 3.87 13.12 27.07
CA GLY A 416 4.89 12.28 27.70
C GLY A 416 5.68 11.42 26.73
N SER A 417 6.85 10.98 27.19
CA SER A 417 7.74 10.10 26.42
C SER A 417 7.11 8.73 26.17
N LEU A 418 7.67 7.97 25.24
CA LEU A 418 7.26 6.58 25.00
C LEU A 418 7.68 5.63 26.12
N SER A 419 8.67 6.00 26.93
CA SER A 419 9.06 5.24 28.12
C SER A 419 8.06 5.44 29.27
N ASP A 420 7.43 6.61 29.35
CA ASP A 420 6.45 6.93 30.40
C ASP A 420 5.05 6.44 30.01
N ILE A 421 4.58 6.81 28.83
CA ILE A 421 3.27 6.41 28.31
C ILE A 421 3.52 5.66 26.99
N PRO A 422 3.44 4.32 26.96
CA PRO A 422 3.82 3.54 25.78
C PRO A 422 2.81 3.64 24.62
N TYR A 423 3.25 3.33 23.40
CA TYR A 423 2.39 3.37 22.20
C TYR A 423 1.21 2.41 22.26
N ASN A 424 1.34 1.26 22.92
CA ASN A 424 0.22 0.34 23.08
C ASN A 424 -0.96 1.00 23.82
N PHE A 425 -0.71 1.88 24.79
CA PHE A 425 -1.77 2.66 25.43
C PHE A 425 -2.43 3.61 24.43
N GLN A 426 -1.64 4.35 23.65
CA GLN A 426 -2.16 5.26 22.61
C GLN A 426 -2.99 4.50 21.56
N SER A 427 -2.41 3.49 20.91
CA SER A 427 -3.07 2.75 19.83
C SER A 427 -4.34 2.03 20.27
N GLN A 428 -4.36 1.49 21.50
CA GLN A 428 -5.56 0.84 22.04
C GLN A 428 -6.65 1.85 22.40
N LEU A 429 -6.26 3.02 22.92
CA LEU A 429 -7.20 4.09 23.25
C LEU A 429 -7.80 4.71 21.97
N ASP A 430 -6.99 4.85 20.92
CA ASP A 430 -7.38 5.44 19.63
C ASP A 430 -8.44 4.60 18.87
N VAL A 431 -8.63 3.32 19.25
CA VAL A 431 -9.72 2.48 18.72
C VAL A 431 -11.10 3.10 18.95
N GLN A 432 -11.29 3.84 20.06
CA GLN A 432 -12.56 4.44 20.44
C GLN A 432 -12.50 5.96 20.55
N TYR A 433 -11.34 6.50 20.91
CA TYR A 433 -11.11 7.93 21.16
C TYR A 433 -10.28 8.53 20.04
N ALA A 434 -10.23 9.86 19.95
CA ALA A 434 -9.33 10.58 19.05
C ALA A 434 -8.08 11.01 19.83
N VAL A 435 -6.95 10.33 19.64
CA VAL A 435 -5.78 10.41 20.50
C VAL A 435 -4.57 10.99 19.77
N GLY A 436 -4.09 12.13 20.27
CA GLY A 436 -2.82 12.72 19.86
C GLY A 436 -1.75 12.59 20.92
N ARG A 437 -0.49 12.83 20.55
CA ARG A 437 0.64 12.84 21.47
C ARG A 437 1.59 13.99 21.21
N ILE A 438 2.11 14.61 22.27
CA ILE A 438 3.29 15.46 22.21
C ILE A 438 4.32 15.07 23.26
N HIS A 439 5.59 15.17 22.88
CA HIS A 439 6.72 15.13 23.80
C HIS A 439 7.89 15.87 23.18
N PHE A 440 8.34 16.93 23.85
CA PHE A 440 9.42 17.79 23.38
C PHE A 440 10.60 17.75 24.36
N PRO A 441 11.84 17.98 23.86
CA PRO A 441 13.04 17.95 24.70
C PRO A 441 13.18 19.16 25.63
N THR A 442 12.44 20.25 25.40
CA THR A 442 12.55 21.49 26.19
C THR A 442 11.18 22.06 26.55
N LEU A 443 11.11 22.78 27.67
CA LEU A 443 9.88 23.50 28.09
C LEU A 443 9.47 24.57 27.07
N GLU A 444 10.45 25.25 26.48
CA GLU A 444 10.22 26.24 25.43
C GLU A 444 9.49 25.63 24.23
N ALA A 445 9.81 24.39 23.86
CA ALA A 445 9.13 23.72 22.75
C ALA A 445 7.66 23.41 23.03
N TYR A 446 7.30 23.11 24.30
CA TYR A 446 5.88 23.01 24.70
C TYR A 446 5.17 24.36 24.62
N ALA A 447 5.83 25.44 25.06
CA ALA A 447 5.27 26.79 25.00
C ALA A 447 5.09 27.27 23.55
N ASN A 448 6.07 26.98 22.68
CA ASN A 448 5.99 27.25 21.25
C ASN A 448 4.82 26.49 20.63
N TYR A 449 4.70 25.18 20.91
CA TYR A 449 3.60 24.37 20.39
C TYR A 449 2.23 24.93 20.78
N ALA A 450 2.03 25.24 22.07
CA ALA A 450 0.79 25.83 22.54
C ALA A 450 0.48 27.17 21.86
N THR A 451 1.50 28.03 21.71
CA THR A 451 1.36 29.33 21.02
C THR A 451 1.01 29.15 19.55
N ASN A 452 1.68 28.23 18.83
CA ASN A 452 1.42 27.97 17.41
C ASN A 452 -0.03 27.54 17.17
N VAL A 453 -0.57 26.66 18.01
CA VAL A 453 -1.97 26.21 17.90
C VAL A 453 -2.94 27.38 18.12
N VAL A 454 -2.70 28.20 19.16
CA VAL A 454 -3.53 29.38 19.46
C VAL A 454 -3.45 30.42 18.34
N ASP A 455 -2.26 30.70 17.83
CA ASP A 455 -2.04 31.65 16.72
C ASP A 455 -2.85 31.25 15.48
N VAL A 456 -2.93 29.96 15.17
CA VAL A 456 -3.67 29.49 14.00
C VAL A 456 -5.18 29.52 14.26
N GLU A 457 -5.65 28.91 15.36
CA GLU A 457 -7.09 28.74 15.59
C GLU A 457 -7.79 30.03 16.03
N VAL A 458 -7.11 30.90 16.78
CA VAL A 458 -7.67 32.17 17.28
C VAL A 458 -7.18 33.35 16.45
N GLY A 459 -5.88 33.37 16.11
CA GLY A 459 -5.30 34.44 15.29
C GLY A 459 -5.66 34.35 13.81
N GLY A 460 -6.32 33.26 13.37
CA GLY A 460 -6.75 33.07 11.99
C GLY A 460 -5.61 32.85 11.02
N MET A 461 -4.45 32.41 11.51
CA MET A 461 -3.23 32.18 10.70
C MET A 461 -3.27 30.89 9.88
N TYR A 462 -4.46 30.51 9.39
CA TYR A 462 -4.63 29.36 8.53
C TYR A 462 -3.95 29.57 7.18
N ARG A 463 -3.41 28.48 6.63
CA ARG A 463 -2.86 28.46 5.28
C ARG A 463 -3.97 28.49 4.24
N PRO A 464 -3.71 29.01 3.03
CA PRO A 464 -4.60 28.81 1.89
C PRO A 464 -4.94 27.33 1.73
N ARG A 465 -6.17 27.03 1.28
CA ARG A 465 -6.68 25.68 1.04
C ARG A 465 -5.94 24.99 -0.11
N ARG A 466 -4.71 24.61 0.16
CA ARG A 466 -3.81 23.88 -0.73
C ARG A 466 -3.41 22.58 -0.07
N THR A 467 -3.54 21.49 -0.82
CA THR A 467 -3.03 20.18 -0.46
C THR A 467 -1.96 19.79 -1.45
N THR A 468 -0.80 19.38 -0.96
CA THR A 468 0.30 18.91 -1.80
C THR A 468 0.56 17.44 -1.56
N PHE A 469 0.53 16.66 -2.65
CA PHE A 469 0.84 15.25 -2.70
C PHE A 469 2.26 15.06 -3.23
N PHE A 470 3.12 14.48 -2.41
CA PHE A 470 4.54 14.26 -2.66
C PHE A 470 4.82 12.74 -2.68
N GLY A 471 4.99 12.17 -3.87
CA GLY A 471 5.25 10.74 -4.04
C GLY A 471 6.65 10.50 -4.60
N VAL A 472 7.52 9.90 -3.81
CA VAL A 472 8.86 9.49 -4.25
C VAL A 472 8.72 8.19 -5.04
N ALA A 473 9.48 8.04 -6.13
CA ALA A 473 9.61 6.78 -6.87
C ALA A 473 11.08 6.59 -7.29
N ASN A 474 11.91 6.12 -6.36
CA ASN A 474 13.34 5.92 -6.62
C ASN A 474 13.55 4.83 -7.69
N ASN A 475 14.63 4.95 -8.48
CA ASN A 475 14.97 3.93 -9.48
C ASN A 475 15.20 2.58 -8.80
N ASP A 476 14.83 1.49 -9.46
CA ASP A 476 15.02 0.11 -8.97
C ASP A 476 14.43 -0.22 -7.59
N ASP A 477 13.60 0.66 -7.03
CA ASP A 477 12.83 0.42 -5.81
C ASP A 477 11.33 0.25 -6.10
N THR A 478 10.87 -0.99 -6.03
CA THR A 478 9.46 -1.34 -6.27
C THR A 478 8.53 -0.72 -5.23
N LEU A 479 9.00 -0.46 -4.01
CA LEU A 479 8.12 -0.01 -2.91
C LEU A 479 7.72 1.45 -3.06
N THR A 480 8.67 2.34 -3.36
CA THR A 480 8.37 3.75 -3.65
C THR A 480 7.62 3.91 -4.98
N ARG A 481 7.95 3.12 -6.01
CA ARG A 481 7.14 3.10 -7.25
C ARG A 481 5.68 2.77 -7.00
N ARG A 482 5.40 1.72 -6.22
CA ARG A 482 4.02 1.31 -5.88
C ARG A 482 3.29 2.36 -5.04
N SER A 483 3.90 2.92 -4.00
CA SER A 483 3.23 3.95 -3.20
C SER A 483 2.98 5.22 -4.00
N ALA A 484 3.87 5.57 -4.94
CA ALA A 484 3.60 6.64 -5.89
C ALA A 484 2.40 6.31 -6.80
N SER A 485 2.44 5.20 -7.53
CA SER A 485 1.41 4.85 -8.53
C SER A 485 0.05 4.49 -7.94
N ASP A 486 0.02 3.79 -6.81
CA ASP A 486 -1.18 3.12 -6.31
C ASP A 486 -1.87 3.92 -5.20
N LEU A 487 -1.13 4.79 -4.50
CA LEU A 487 -1.63 5.63 -3.39
C LEU A 487 -1.60 7.12 -3.75
N ILE A 488 -0.43 7.69 -4.03
CA ILE A 488 -0.28 9.14 -4.18
C ILE A 488 -1.00 9.69 -5.41
N LEU A 489 -0.71 9.15 -6.60
CA LEU A 489 -1.29 9.67 -7.83
C LEU A 489 -2.83 9.55 -7.83
N PRO A 490 -3.43 8.43 -7.42
CA PRO A 490 -4.89 8.27 -7.41
C PRO A 490 -5.58 9.12 -6.35
N LEU A 491 -4.98 9.29 -5.15
CA LEU A 491 -5.53 10.21 -4.14
C LEU A 491 -5.57 11.65 -4.65
N ALA A 492 -4.48 12.11 -5.28
CA ALA A 492 -4.44 13.44 -5.86
C ALA A 492 -5.51 13.64 -6.94
N ASP A 493 -5.69 12.65 -7.82
CA ASP A 493 -6.69 12.71 -8.90
C ASP A 493 -8.12 12.70 -8.33
N TYR A 494 -8.38 11.86 -7.32
CA TYR A 494 -9.67 11.82 -6.60
C TYR A 494 -10.02 13.18 -5.99
N PHE A 495 -9.10 13.79 -5.22
CA PHE A 495 -9.37 15.07 -4.57
C PHE A 495 -9.41 16.26 -5.52
N CYS A 496 -8.76 16.17 -6.68
CA CYS A 496 -8.88 17.20 -7.71
C CYS A 496 -10.33 17.31 -8.22
N VAL A 497 -11.08 16.22 -8.23
CA VAL A 497 -12.50 16.18 -8.62
C VAL A 497 -13.40 16.47 -7.43
N GLU A 498 -13.19 15.78 -6.31
CA GLU A 498 -14.10 15.81 -5.15
C GLU A 498 -13.99 17.11 -4.33
N ARG A 499 -12.86 17.82 -4.39
CA ARG A 499 -12.63 19.06 -3.63
C ARG A 499 -12.19 20.20 -4.54
N PRO A 500 -13.07 20.70 -5.42
CA PRO A 500 -12.75 21.79 -6.36
C PRO A 500 -12.47 23.13 -5.66
N ASN A 501 -12.87 23.27 -4.39
CA ASN A 501 -12.57 24.42 -3.53
C ASN A 501 -11.17 24.36 -2.88
N TRP A 502 -10.42 23.29 -3.12
CA TRP A 502 -9.04 23.10 -2.68
C TRP A 502 -8.10 23.11 -3.88
N GLN A 503 -6.96 23.79 -3.76
CA GLN A 503 -5.88 23.66 -4.73
C GLN A 503 -5.14 22.35 -4.47
N ILE A 504 -5.35 21.36 -5.34
CA ILE A 504 -4.64 20.08 -5.27
C ILE A 504 -3.38 20.14 -6.14
N GLN A 505 -2.22 20.01 -5.50
CA GLN A 505 -0.93 19.94 -6.16
C GLN A 505 -0.39 18.51 -6.11
N LYS A 506 -0.19 17.91 -7.28
CA LYS A 506 0.40 16.59 -7.47
C LYS A 506 1.83 16.76 -7.98
N LEU A 507 2.81 16.36 -7.17
CA LEU A 507 4.20 16.37 -7.61
C LEU A 507 4.53 15.06 -8.32
N ARG A 508 5.17 15.18 -9.48
CA ARG A 508 5.72 14.02 -10.18
C ARG A 508 6.93 13.49 -9.42
N PRO A 509 7.32 12.21 -9.61
CA PRO A 509 8.48 11.65 -8.92
C PRO A 509 9.76 12.48 -9.10
N ASP A 510 10.06 12.96 -10.31
CA ASP A 510 11.24 13.80 -10.59
C ASP A 510 11.27 15.14 -9.81
N GLN A 511 10.12 15.56 -9.28
CA GLN A 511 9.97 16.77 -8.48
C GLN A 511 10.01 16.49 -6.97
N ALA A 512 9.93 15.23 -6.55
CA ALA A 512 9.88 14.79 -5.16
C ALA A 512 11.28 14.80 -4.50
N THR A 513 12.00 15.91 -4.65
CA THR A 513 13.38 16.08 -4.16
C THR A 513 13.41 16.72 -2.77
N LYS A 514 14.56 16.61 -2.10
CA LYS A 514 14.85 17.25 -0.82
C LYS A 514 14.68 18.77 -0.91
N ALA A 515 15.15 19.38 -2.00
CA ALA A 515 15.00 20.81 -2.24
C ALA A 515 13.51 21.23 -2.31
N THR A 516 12.66 20.42 -2.93
CA THR A 516 11.21 20.66 -2.94
C THR A 516 10.62 20.55 -1.54
N LEU A 517 11.02 19.56 -0.74
CA LEU A 517 10.57 19.47 0.66
C LEU A 517 10.98 20.69 1.49
N THR A 518 12.17 21.27 1.28
CA THR A 518 12.56 22.53 1.93
C THR A 518 11.59 23.67 1.64
N HIS A 519 11.02 23.73 0.42
CA HIS A 519 10.01 24.74 0.06
C HIS A 519 8.62 24.45 0.64
N LEU A 520 8.26 23.18 0.82
CA LEU A 520 6.98 22.73 1.36
C LEU A 520 6.93 22.72 2.89
N LEU A 521 8.07 22.55 3.56
CA LEU A 521 8.19 22.48 5.01
C LEU A 521 8.71 23.82 5.57
N GLY A 522 7.91 24.87 5.37
CA GLY A 522 8.10 26.19 5.98
C GLY A 522 8.64 27.25 5.03
N GLY A 523 8.80 26.92 3.74
CA GLY A 523 9.07 27.87 2.67
C GLY A 523 7.81 28.49 2.06
N ALA A 524 7.97 29.22 0.95
CA ALA A 524 6.88 29.92 0.26
C ALA A 524 5.78 28.98 -0.29
N GLN A 525 6.08 27.69 -0.46
CA GLN A 525 5.16 26.69 -0.99
C GLN A 525 4.48 25.85 0.10
N THR A 526 4.62 26.21 1.38
CA THR A 526 4.01 25.48 2.50
C THR A 526 2.48 25.35 2.33
N PRO A 527 1.93 24.14 2.19
CA PRO A 527 0.48 23.92 2.03
C PRO A 527 -0.25 23.94 3.38
N ALA A 528 -1.58 23.88 3.36
CA ALA A 528 -2.36 23.57 4.57
C ALA A 528 -2.26 22.08 4.91
N VAL A 529 -2.23 21.21 3.89
CA VAL A 529 -2.04 19.77 4.04
C VAL A 529 -0.88 19.29 3.16
N LEU A 530 0.10 18.62 3.75
CA LEU A 530 1.17 17.94 3.02
C LEU A 530 1.00 16.42 3.20
N PHE A 531 0.79 15.69 2.12
CA PHE A 531 0.75 14.23 2.14
C PHE A 531 1.96 13.69 1.38
N THR A 532 2.82 12.94 2.08
CA THR A 532 4.03 12.34 1.50
C THR A 532 3.96 10.82 1.52
N ALA A 533 4.51 10.16 0.51
CA ALA A 533 4.86 8.74 0.56
C ALA A 533 6.31 8.55 0.12
N SER A 534 7.11 7.95 1.01
CA SER A 534 8.53 7.68 0.80
C SER A 534 9.02 6.58 1.74
N HIS A 535 10.27 6.16 1.59
CA HIS A 535 10.94 5.48 2.69
C HIS A 535 11.13 6.44 3.87
N GLY A 536 11.10 5.86 5.06
CA GLY A 536 11.60 6.52 6.27
C GLY A 536 12.97 5.93 6.64
N MET A 537 13.94 6.79 6.91
CA MET A 537 15.31 6.38 7.20
C MET A 537 15.38 5.57 8.50
N GLN A 538 16.00 4.39 8.44
CA GLN A 538 16.33 3.58 9.61
C GLN A 538 17.83 3.67 9.91
N PHE A 539 18.16 3.73 11.19
CA PHE A 539 19.54 3.61 11.66
C PHE A 539 19.63 2.55 12.76
N PRO A 540 20.69 1.73 12.78
CA PRO A 540 20.86 0.68 13.78
C PRO A 540 21.09 1.28 15.18
N GLN A 541 20.77 0.48 16.20
CA GLN A 541 21.05 0.84 17.59
C GLN A 541 22.54 1.16 17.76
N GLY A 542 22.82 2.32 18.35
CA GLY A 542 24.19 2.80 18.57
C GLY A 542 24.75 3.66 17.43
N SER A 543 24.04 3.77 16.30
CA SER A 543 24.38 4.75 15.27
C SER A 543 24.23 6.17 15.84
N PRO A 544 25.20 7.08 15.63
CA PRO A 544 25.11 8.46 16.10
C PRO A 544 23.95 9.23 15.44
N ARG A 545 23.46 8.75 14.28
CA ARG A 545 22.34 9.36 13.54
C ARG A 545 20.96 8.88 14.01
N GLN A 546 20.89 7.87 14.87
CA GLN A 546 19.62 7.23 15.23
C GLN A 546 18.60 8.22 15.81
N LEU A 547 18.99 8.98 16.83
CA LEU A 547 18.07 9.90 17.50
C LEU A 547 17.70 11.11 16.64
N THR A 548 18.61 11.59 15.79
CA THR A 548 18.41 12.82 15.03
C THR A 548 17.72 12.57 13.69
N HIS A 549 17.98 11.44 13.03
CA HIS A 549 17.56 11.21 11.64
C HIS A 549 16.66 9.99 11.44
N GLN A 550 16.42 9.14 12.45
CA GLN A 550 15.48 8.04 12.27
C GLN A 550 14.06 8.56 11.99
N GLY A 551 13.43 8.03 10.94
CA GLY A 551 12.16 8.50 10.41
C GLY A 551 12.25 9.71 9.47
N ALA A 552 13.46 10.15 9.10
CA ALA A 552 13.65 11.16 8.06
C ALA A 552 13.11 10.67 6.70
N LEU A 553 12.67 11.58 5.84
CA LEU A 553 12.00 11.25 4.58
C LEU A 553 13.03 11.11 3.45
N LEU A 554 13.21 9.90 2.93
CA LEU A 554 14.07 9.66 1.77
C LEU A 554 13.45 10.31 0.52
N CYS A 555 14.24 11.06 -0.24
CA CYS A 555 13.77 11.83 -1.38
C CYS A 555 14.17 11.20 -2.72
N GLN A 556 13.67 11.74 -3.83
CA GLN A 556 14.00 11.31 -5.18
C GLN A 556 15.50 11.45 -5.51
N ASP A 557 16.23 12.29 -4.78
CA ASP A 557 17.67 12.50 -4.93
C ASP A 557 18.49 11.22 -4.73
N TRP A 558 17.95 10.22 -4.02
CA TRP A 558 18.57 8.91 -3.94
C TRP A 558 18.42 8.13 -5.26
N PRO A 559 19.53 7.68 -5.88
CA PRO A 559 19.50 7.02 -7.19
C PRO A 559 18.98 5.57 -7.12
N GLY A 560 18.63 5.07 -5.93
CA GLY A 560 18.03 3.75 -5.74
C GLY A 560 18.99 2.67 -5.25
N PRO A 561 18.47 1.50 -4.86
CA PRO A 561 19.24 0.45 -4.19
C PRO A 561 20.18 -0.32 -5.11
N TYR A 562 19.97 -0.26 -6.43
CA TYR A 562 20.86 -0.89 -7.40
C TYR A 562 22.15 -0.08 -7.57
N GLU A 563 22.02 1.22 -7.84
CA GLU A 563 23.13 2.14 -8.09
C GLU A 563 23.87 2.56 -6.81
N TRP A 564 23.17 2.66 -5.66
CA TRP A 564 23.76 3.10 -4.39
C TRP A 564 23.77 1.98 -3.35
N ARG A 565 24.97 1.56 -2.93
CA ARG A 565 25.17 0.46 -1.96
C ARG A 565 26.07 0.83 -0.78
N ASP A 566 26.16 2.12 -0.49
CA ASP A 566 26.93 2.71 0.60
C ASP A 566 26.01 3.48 1.56
N SER A 567 26.61 4.00 2.64
CA SER A 567 25.94 4.92 3.56
C SER A 567 25.20 6.03 2.81
N ILE A 568 23.92 6.23 3.13
CA ILE A 568 23.10 7.25 2.47
C ILE A 568 23.47 8.62 3.07
N PRO A 569 23.97 9.56 2.24
CA PRO A 569 24.27 10.91 2.68
C PRO A 569 22.97 11.66 2.95
N GLN A 570 23.03 12.64 3.86
CA GLN A 570 21.89 13.48 4.20
C GLN A 570 21.38 14.30 3.01
N ASP A 571 22.18 14.53 1.97
CA ASP A 571 21.73 15.17 0.73
C ASP A 571 20.56 14.44 0.06
N PHE A 572 20.34 13.15 0.38
CA PHE A 572 19.28 12.34 -0.20
C PHE A 572 18.00 12.25 0.63
N TYR A 573 17.99 12.75 1.88
CA TYR A 573 16.81 12.68 2.74
C TYR A 573 16.59 13.96 3.54
N PHE A 574 15.34 14.18 3.95
CA PHE A 574 14.95 15.35 4.73
C PHE A 574 14.74 14.97 6.21
N ALA A 575 15.59 15.51 7.09
CA ALA A 575 15.55 15.30 8.54
C ALA A 575 15.16 16.59 9.29
N GLY A 576 15.01 16.50 10.62
CA GLY A 576 14.53 17.63 11.44
C GLY A 576 15.46 18.85 11.43
N ASP A 577 16.76 18.61 11.27
CA ASP A 577 17.82 19.62 11.17
C ASP A 577 17.91 20.30 9.80
N ASP A 578 17.24 19.76 8.76
CA ASP A 578 17.10 20.40 7.45
C ASP A 578 16.04 21.52 7.45
N LEU A 579 15.23 21.63 8.49
CA LEU A 579 14.24 22.70 8.62
C LEU A 579 14.95 24.06 8.78
N ALA A 580 14.77 24.96 7.81
CA ALA A 580 15.37 26.29 7.84
C ALA A 580 15.06 27.04 9.15
N SER A 581 15.99 27.84 9.67
CA SER A 581 15.79 28.58 10.93
C SER A 581 14.60 29.56 10.89
N GLY A 582 14.30 30.13 9.72
CA GLY A 582 13.15 31.00 9.47
C GLY A 582 11.91 30.30 8.91
N ALA A 583 11.86 28.96 8.91
CA ALA A 583 10.71 28.20 8.42
C ALA A 583 9.43 28.55 9.19
N ASP A 584 8.36 28.88 8.45
CA ASP A 584 7.03 29.12 9.00
C ASP A 584 6.09 28.00 8.56
N LEU A 585 5.80 27.09 9.48
CA LEU A 585 4.95 25.92 9.33
C LEU A 585 3.53 26.12 9.89
N ARG A 586 3.19 27.32 10.40
CA ARG A 586 1.88 27.55 11.01
C ARG A 586 0.75 27.16 10.08
N GLY A 587 -0.23 26.45 10.62
CA GLY A 587 -1.41 25.97 9.88
C GLY A 587 -1.16 24.74 9.00
N LEU A 588 0.06 24.20 8.96
CA LEU A 588 0.35 22.93 8.29
C LEU A 588 -0.10 21.75 9.14
N ILE A 589 -0.82 20.82 8.50
CA ILE A 589 -0.97 19.43 8.95
C ILE A 589 -0.25 18.54 7.93
N ALA A 590 0.61 17.65 8.40
CA ALA A 590 1.34 16.75 7.52
C ALA A 590 0.97 15.28 7.77
N PHE A 591 0.94 14.49 6.70
CA PHE A 591 0.80 13.05 6.73
C PHE A 591 2.03 12.43 6.05
N PHE A 592 2.81 11.67 6.81
CA PHE A 592 3.99 10.98 6.32
C PHE A 592 3.70 9.47 6.25
N PHE A 593 3.43 8.97 5.04
CA PHE A 593 3.48 7.54 4.77
C PHE A 593 4.96 7.12 4.65
N ALA A 594 5.61 6.98 5.82
CA ALA A 594 7.02 6.64 5.93
C ALA A 594 7.30 5.87 7.23
N CYS A 595 8.18 4.87 7.16
CA CYS A 595 8.62 4.09 8.32
C CYS A 595 9.26 4.98 9.39
N TYR A 596 9.02 4.68 10.66
CA TYR A 596 9.58 5.36 11.81
C TYR A 596 9.29 6.85 11.85
N GLY A 597 8.38 7.41 11.04
CA GLY A 597 8.18 8.86 11.01
C GLY A 597 7.42 9.39 12.23
N ALA A 598 6.70 8.57 12.99
CA ALA A 598 6.07 8.98 14.26
C ALA A 598 6.92 8.62 15.49
N GLY A 599 7.75 7.58 15.39
CA GLY A 599 8.63 7.14 16.47
C GLY A 599 9.20 5.74 16.25
N THR A 600 10.16 5.39 17.10
CA THR A 600 10.80 4.07 17.11
C THR A 600 10.53 3.39 18.46
N PRO A 601 9.89 2.21 18.48
CA PRO A 601 9.73 1.43 19.71
C PRO A 601 11.07 0.82 20.14
N GLN A 602 11.18 0.39 21.40
CA GLN A 602 12.40 -0.26 21.89
C GLN A 602 12.66 -1.60 21.20
N PHE A 603 11.58 -2.35 20.93
CA PHE A 603 11.62 -3.66 20.30
C PHE A 603 10.76 -3.67 19.05
N SER A 604 11.23 -4.40 18.04
CA SER A 604 10.51 -4.55 16.77
C SER A 604 9.14 -5.19 16.96
N GLY A 605 8.13 -4.60 16.33
CA GLY A 605 6.83 -5.24 16.16
C GLY A 605 6.93 -6.52 15.34
N PHE A 606 7.95 -6.62 14.47
CA PHE A 606 8.14 -7.61 13.41
C PHE A 606 9.19 -8.70 13.73
N HIS A 607 9.90 -8.59 14.86
CA HIS A 607 10.91 -9.56 15.32
C HIS A 607 10.88 -9.74 16.85
N THR A 608 10.96 -10.98 17.36
CA THR A 608 10.86 -11.29 18.80
C THR A 608 12.10 -10.93 19.63
N LYS A 609 13.24 -10.62 19.02
CA LYS A 609 14.53 -10.35 19.73
C LYS A 609 15.29 -9.13 19.23
N GLU A 610 14.76 -8.41 18.25
CA GLU A 610 15.43 -7.24 17.69
C GLU A 610 15.14 -6.02 18.56
N MET A 611 16.18 -5.54 19.25
CA MET A 611 16.16 -4.25 19.91
C MET A 611 16.45 -3.19 18.85
N LEU A 612 15.45 -2.37 18.52
CA LEU A 612 15.58 -1.31 17.52
C LEU A 612 16.31 -0.10 18.11
N ALA A 613 16.04 0.22 19.37
CA ALA A 613 16.61 1.37 20.07
C ALA A 613 16.86 1.04 21.54
N ALA A 614 17.83 1.70 22.15
CA ALA A 614 18.13 1.52 23.57
C ALA A 614 16.95 1.95 24.47
N GLN A 615 16.22 2.98 24.04
CA GLN A 615 14.97 3.48 24.64
C GLN A 615 14.03 3.86 23.50
N PRO A 616 12.70 3.70 23.66
CA PRO A 616 11.75 4.15 22.65
C PRO A 616 11.73 5.68 22.57
N PHE A 617 11.62 6.24 21.36
CA PHE A 617 11.61 7.69 21.15
C PHE A 617 10.66 8.13 20.03
N LEU A 618 10.17 9.36 20.11
CA LEU A 618 9.45 10.03 19.01
C LEU A 618 10.45 10.54 17.99
N SER A 619 10.06 10.57 16.72
CA SER A 619 10.96 10.95 15.64
C SER A 619 11.25 12.44 15.63
N HIS A 620 12.51 12.78 15.32
CA HIS A 620 13.00 14.14 15.48
C HIS A 620 12.36 15.14 14.50
N LEU A 621 12.02 14.72 13.28
CA LEU A 621 11.39 15.58 12.29
C LEU A 621 10.02 16.14 12.77
N PRO A 622 9.01 15.33 13.14
CA PRO A 622 7.77 15.85 13.72
C PRO A 622 7.98 16.71 14.98
N ILE A 623 8.86 16.28 15.89
CA ILE A 623 9.16 17.05 17.11
C ILE A 623 9.68 18.45 16.74
N SER A 624 10.61 18.52 15.79
CA SER A 624 11.19 19.78 15.33
C SER A 624 10.20 20.64 14.57
N MET A 625 9.28 20.03 13.80
CA MET A 625 8.21 20.74 13.12
C MET A 625 7.23 21.39 14.09
N LEU A 626 6.85 20.71 15.18
CA LEU A 626 5.83 21.17 16.11
C LEU A 626 6.38 22.08 17.22
N GLY A 627 7.54 21.74 17.78
CA GLY A 627 8.11 22.38 18.97
C GLY A 627 8.86 23.69 18.71
N ARG A 628 8.97 24.12 17.45
CA ARG A 628 9.66 25.37 17.08
C ARG A 628 8.69 26.57 17.06
N PRO A 629 9.20 27.80 17.16
CA PRO A 629 8.39 28.98 16.84
C PRO A 629 7.88 28.89 15.40
N HIS A 630 6.63 29.31 15.19
CA HIS A 630 5.94 29.20 13.91
C HIS A 630 5.86 27.76 13.38
N GLY A 631 5.67 26.79 14.30
CA GLY A 631 5.61 25.36 14.01
C GLY A 631 4.30 24.87 13.40
N ALA A 632 4.31 23.63 12.92
CA ALA A 632 3.15 22.93 12.38
C ALA A 632 2.14 22.56 13.48
N LEU A 633 0.90 22.28 13.09
CA LEU A 633 -0.18 21.90 14.02
C LEU A 633 -0.07 20.44 14.46
N ALA A 634 0.14 19.55 13.49
CA ALA A 634 0.21 18.11 13.73
C ALA A 634 0.91 17.38 12.58
N VAL A 635 1.42 16.20 12.89
CA VAL A 635 1.95 15.22 11.94
C VAL A 635 1.30 13.87 12.23
N VAL A 636 0.78 13.21 11.19
CA VAL A 636 0.41 11.79 11.25
C VAL A 636 1.50 10.99 10.55
N SER A 637 1.99 9.95 11.19
CA SER A 637 2.99 9.08 10.58
C SER A 637 2.98 7.68 11.21
N HIS A 638 3.77 6.77 10.65
CA HIS A 638 3.89 5.41 11.14
C HIS A 638 4.90 5.24 12.28
N VAL A 639 4.53 4.40 13.25
CA VAL A 639 5.34 3.87 14.35
C VAL A 639 5.86 2.51 13.93
N ASP A 640 7.18 2.36 13.87
CA ASP A 640 7.85 1.20 13.29
C ASP A 640 7.81 1.18 11.75
N ARG A 641 7.32 0.14 11.08
CA ARG A 641 7.37 0.02 9.62
C ARG A 641 5.99 0.18 8.98
N ALA A 642 5.90 1.03 7.97
CA ALA A 642 4.72 1.17 7.11
C ALA A 642 4.73 0.12 5.98
N TRP A 643 3.56 -0.46 5.65
CA TRP A 643 3.46 -1.55 4.68
C TRP A 643 2.48 -1.24 3.54
N SER A 644 2.66 -1.89 2.38
CA SER A 644 1.71 -1.79 1.26
C SER A 644 0.32 -2.33 1.61
N TYR A 645 0.19 -3.16 2.66
CA TYR A 645 -1.11 -3.59 3.21
C TYR A 645 -2.00 -2.42 3.64
N SER A 646 -1.45 -1.24 3.88
CA SER A 646 -2.23 -0.02 4.12
C SER A 646 -3.12 0.35 2.93
N PHE A 647 -2.70 0.07 1.69
CA PHE A 647 -3.39 0.51 0.47
C PHE A 647 -3.55 -0.59 -0.59
N HIS A 648 -3.23 -1.85 -0.27
CA HIS A 648 -3.37 -3.01 -1.15
C HIS A 648 -3.75 -4.25 -0.34
N TRP A 649 -4.61 -5.14 -0.87
CA TRP A 649 -5.03 -6.35 -0.18
C TRP A 649 -5.08 -7.58 -1.09
N GLY A 650 -4.06 -8.43 -1.04
CA GLY A 650 -4.02 -9.70 -1.77
C GLY A 650 -4.49 -9.58 -3.24
N SER A 651 -5.38 -10.48 -3.66
CA SER A 651 -6.06 -10.44 -4.96
C SER A 651 -7.15 -9.37 -5.08
N ALA A 652 -7.60 -8.77 -3.96
CA ALA A 652 -8.59 -7.70 -3.96
C ALA A 652 -8.01 -6.33 -4.39
N GLY A 653 -6.70 -6.26 -4.66
CA GLY A 653 -6.06 -5.09 -5.27
C GLY A 653 -6.02 -3.85 -4.35
N ALA A 654 -6.12 -2.66 -4.95
CA ALA A 654 -5.96 -1.39 -4.27
C ALA A 654 -7.09 -1.10 -3.25
N GLN A 655 -6.72 -0.66 -2.05
CA GLN A 655 -7.60 -0.40 -0.91
C GLN A 655 -7.33 1.00 -0.32
N ARG A 656 -7.71 2.05 -1.05
CA ARG A 656 -7.43 3.46 -0.67
C ARG A 656 -8.50 4.14 0.18
N VAL A 657 -9.67 3.52 0.33
CA VAL A 657 -10.88 4.15 0.90
C VAL A 657 -10.63 4.75 2.29
N VAL A 658 -9.75 4.15 3.10
CA VAL A 658 -9.38 4.69 4.42
C VAL A 658 -8.65 6.04 4.32
N PHE A 659 -7.72 6.18 3.37
CA PHE A 659 -7.03 7.43 3.11
C PHE A 659 -7.96 8.48 2.50
N GLU A 660 -8.78 8.08 1.52
CA GLU A 660 -9.81 8.93 0.90
C GLU A 660 -10.76 9.47 1.97
N SER A 661 -11.31 8.61 2.82
CA SER A 661 -12.27 9.01 3.84
C SER A 661 -11.68 9.92 4.92
N MET A 662 -10.42 9.66 5.33
CA MET A 662 -9.71 10.52 6.29
C MET A 662 -9.46 11.91 5.71
N LEU A 663 -8.87 11.99 4.51
CA LEU A 663 -8.60 13.26 3.86
C LEU A 663 -9.90 14.02 3.56
N MET A 664 -10.97 13.32 3.19
CA MET A 664 -12.29 13.91 2.99
C MET A 664 -12.75 14.69 4.23
N ARG A 665 -12.76 14.03 5.41
CA ARG A 665 -13.16 14.66 6.67
C ARG A 665 -12.23 15.82 7.01
N LEU A 666 -10.92 15.62 6.88
CA LEU A 666 -9.93 16.65 7.20
C LEU A 666 -10.16 17.90 6.34
N LEU A 667 -10.30 17.76 5.02
CA LEU A 667 -10.52 18.86 4.09
C LEU A 667 -11.89 19.53 4.23
N ASP A 668 -12.86 18.84 4.86
CA ASP A 668 -14.16 19.39 5.26
C ASP A 668 -14.11 20.14 6.61
N GLY A 669 -12.93 20.24 7.23
CA GLY A 669 -12.72 20.97 8.47
C GLY A 669 -13.08 20.18 9.72
N HIS A 670 -13.11 18.85 9.65
CA HIS A 670 -13.14 18.01 10.84
C HIS A 670 -11.82 18.13 11.63
N PRO A 671 -11.87 18.02 12.97
CA PRO A 671 -10.66 17.82 13.75
C PRO A 671 -9.90 16.57 13.32
N LEU A 672 -8.57 16.67 13.23
CA LEU A 672 -7.70 15.64 12.67
C LEU A 672 -7.87 14.27 13.34
N GLY A 673 -8.01 14.23 14.66
CA GLY A 673 -8.21 12.97 15.37
C GLY A 673 -9.51 12.26 14.96
N SER A 674 -10.60 13.01 14.69
CA SER A 674 -11.83 12.40 14.16
C SER A 674 -11.73 11.99 12.70
N ALA A 675 -10.85 12.64 11.93
CA ALA A 675 -10.57 12.23 10.55
C ALA A 675 -9.86 10.86 10.51
N LEU A 676 -9.01 10.56 11.50
CA LEU A 676 -8.29 9.28 11.62
C LEU A 676 -9.14 8.08 12.05
N GLU A 677 -10.40 8.29 12.44
CA GLU A 677 -11.32 7.24 12.86
C GLU A 677 -11.36 6.04 11.89
N PHE A 678 -11.25 6.26 10.57
CA PHE A 678 -11.25 5.17 9.58
C PHE A 678 -10.01 4.27 9.66
N PHE A 679 -8.84 4.82 10.03
CA PHE A 679 -7.64 4.02 10.29
C PHE A 679 -7.85 3.15 11.54
N ASN A 680 -8.48 3.73 12.57
CA ASN A 680 -8.74 3.05 13.83
C ASN A 680 -9.78 1.92 13.65
N GLN A 681 -10.78 2.13 12.80
CA GLN A 681 -11.74 1.09 12.42
C GLN A 681 -11.08 -0.04 11.64
N ARG A 682 -10.20 0.27 10.69
CA ARG A 682 -9.41 -0.72 9.97
C ARG A 682 -8.54 -1.55 10.92
N TYR A 683 -7.89 -0.90 11.88
CA TYR A 683 -7.11 -1.59 12.91
C TYR A 683 -7.98 -2.53 13.74
N ALA A 684 -9.15 -2.09 14.21
CA ALA A 684 -10.06 -2.92 15.00
C ALA A 684 -10.57 -4.15 14.22
N GLU A 685 -10.88 -3.97 12.94
CA GLU A 685 -11.29 -5.05 12.04
C GLU A 685 -10.17 -6.08 11.85
N LEU A 686 -8.96 -5.63 11.51
CA LEU A 686 -7.79 -6.50 11.34
C LEU A 686 -7.37 -7.20 12.63
N SER A 687 -7.54 -6.55 13.78
CA SER A 687 -7.33 -7.19 15.09
C SER A 687 -8.31 -8.32 15.35
N THR A 688 -9.57 -8.16 14.91
CA THR A 688 -10.58 -9.22 15.03
C THR A 688 -10.22 -10.39 14.12
N MET A 689 -9.93 -10.14 12.85
CA MET A 689 -9.48 -11.18 11.91
C MET A 689 -8.24 -11.93 12.43
N LEU A 690 -7.26 -11.19 12.98
CA LEU A 690 -6.07 -11.80 13.54
C LEU A 690 -6.39 -12.66 14.78
N HIS A 691 -7.30 -12.20 15.64
CA HIS A 691 -7.72 -12.96 16.80
C HIS A 691 -8.34 -14.30 16.41
N ASP A 692 -9.30 -14.27 15.47
CA ASP A 692 -9.99 -15.47 14.98
C ASP A 692 -8.99 -16.45 14.35
N ALA A 693 -8.04 -15.94 13.56
CA ALA A 693 -6.98 -16.76 12.96
C ALA A 693 -6.06 -17.39 14.02
N LEU A 694 -5.67 -16.64 15.05
CA LEU A 694 -4.85 -17.17 16.15
C LEU A 694 -5.61 -18.15 17.05
N GLU A 695 -6.91 -17.95 17.24
CA GLU A 695 -7.77 -18.89 17.97
C GLU A 695 -7.92 -20.21 17.22
N ALA A 696 -8.16 -20.16 15.90
CA ALA A 696 -8.18 -21.35 15.05
C ALA A 696 -6.87 -22.14 15.15
N VAL A 697 -5.72 -21.45 15.06
CA VAL A 697 -4.38 -22.03 15.27
C VAL A 697 -4.27 -22.69 16.66
N HIS A 698 -4.68 -21.99 17.72
CA HIS A 698 -4.60 -22.49 19.09
C HIS A 698 -5.45 -23.75 19.29
N ASN A 699 -6.62 -23.81 18.65
CA ASN A 699 -7.53 -24.94 18.68
C ASN A 699 -7.11 -26.10 17.75
N GLY A 700 -5.94 -26.01 17.12
CA GLY A 700 -5.39 -27.04 16.24
C GLY A 700 -6.09 -27.14 14.88
N GLN A 701 -6.81 -26.12 14.46
CA GLN A 701 -7.43 -26.06 13.14
C GLN A 701 -6.37 -25.85 12.04
N PRO A 702 -6.65 -26.29 10.79
CA PRO A 702 -5.75 -26.04 9.67
C PRO A 702 -5.77 -24.55 9.39
N TYR A 703 -4.61 -23.99 9.07
CA TYR A 703 -4.50 -22.60 8.65
C TYR A 703 -3.41 -22.48 7.58
N ASP A 704 -3.53 -21.47 6.72
CA ASP A 704 -2.46 -21.08 5.80
C ASP A 704 -1.47 -20.13 6.52
N PRO A 705 -0.18 -20.50 6.63
CA PRO A 705 0.85 -19.63 7.16
C PRO A 705 0.97 -18.27 6.46
N PHE A 706 0.74 -18.18 5.14
CA PHE A 706 0.83 -16.93 4.40
C PHE A 706 -0.33 -15.99 4.72
N ASP A 707 -1.54 -16.52 4.86
CA ASP A 707 -2.70 -15.74 5.28
C ASP A 707 -2.51 -15.20 6.70
N LEU A 708 -2.06 -16.05 7.64
CA LEU A 708 -1.79 -15.59 9.01
C LEU A 708 -0.68 -14.53 9.04
N ALA A 709 0.39 -14.71 8.27
CA ALA A 709 1.47 -13.72 8.14
C ALA A 709 0.97 -12.40 7.53
N GLY A 710 0.09 -12.46 6.53
CA GLY A 710 -0.52 -11.31 5.87
C GLY A 710 -1.43 -10.52 6.83
N ILE A 711 -2.37 -11.20 7.48
CA ILE A 711 -3.30 -10.59 8.46
C ILE A 711 -2.51 -10.00 9.64
N TRP A 712 -1.51 -10.72 10.15
CA TRP A 712 -0.67 -10.23 11.23
C TRP A 712 0.11 -8.98 10.84
N THR A 713 0.70 -8.96 9.63
CA THR A 713 1.45 -7.81 9.12
C THR A 713 0.51 -6.62 8.94
N ALA A 714 -0.63 -6.82 8.29
CA ALA A 714 -1.63 -5.78 8.09
C ALA A 714 -2.17 -5.21 9.42
N ASN A 715 -2.41 -6.06 10.42
CA ASN A 715 -2.85 -5.61 11.74
C ASN A 715 -1.79 -4.74 12.44
N ASN A 716 -0.52 -5.15 12.41
CA ASN A 716 0.56 -4.36 13.01
C ASN A 716 0.81 -3.04 12.24
N ASP A 717 0.64 -3.06 10.91
CA ASP A 717 0.69 -1.87 10.07
C ASP A 717 -0.43 -0.89 10.40
N ALA A 718 -1.69 -1.35 10.45
CA ALA A 718 -2.85 -0.52 10.78
C ALA A 718 -2.77 0.08 12.19
N ARG A 719 -2.22 -0.67 13.17
CA ARG A 719 -1.95 -0.17 14.52
C ARG A 719 -0.90 0.96 14.55
N GLY A 720 -0.02 1.00 13.56
CA GLY A 720 1.19 1.81 13.59
C GLY A 720 0.97 3.29 13.27
N TYR A 721 -0.18 3.71 12.76
CA TYR A 721 -0.43 5.14 12.53
C TYR A 721 -0.66 5.87 13.86
N ALA A 722 0.10 6.94 14.08
CA ALA A 722 -0.03 7.77 15.28
C ALA A 722 -0.10 9.26 14.91
N LEU A 723 -0.98 9.98 15.60
CA LEU A 723 -1.06 11.43 15.55
C LEU A 723 -0.06 12.04 16.57
N ILE A 724 0.87 12.83 16.06
CA ILE A 724 1.78 13.66 16.85
C ILE A 724 1.27 15.11 16.78
N GLY A 725 0.82 15.64 17.91
CA GLY A 725 0.08 16.89 18.02
C GLY A 725 -1.23 16.74 18.78
N ASP A 726 -1.97 17.83 18.89
CA ASP A 726 -3.30 17.91 19.47
C ASP A 726 -4.34 17.34 18.48
N PRO A 727 -5.14 16.33 18.87
CA PRO A 727 -6.09 15.70 17.96
C PRO A 727 -7.27 16.60 17.58
N ALA A 728 -7.47 17.72 18.27
CA ALA A 728 -8.56 18.67 17.99
C ALA A 728 -8.23 19.70 16.90
N VAL A 729 -6.99 19.78 16.41
CA VAL A 729 -6.60 20.74 15.38
C VAL A 729 -7.31 20.48 14.05
N THR A 730 -7.56 21.54 13.31
CA THR A 730 -8.28 21.51 12.03
C THR A 730 -7.47 22.22 10.95
N VAL A 731 -7.78 21.94 9.68
CA VAL A 731 -7.41 22.85 8.59
C VAL A 731 -8.40 24.02 8.55
N GLY A 732 -7.96 25.15 7.99
CA GLY A 732 -8.81 26.35 7.88
C GLY A 732 -10.10 26.08 7.11
N ARG A 733 -11.23 26.46 7.71
CA ARG A 733 -12.57 26.22 7.18
C ARG A 733 -12.91 26.98 5.92
#